data_AF-A0A847N6S8-F1
#
_entry.id   AF-A0A847N6S8-F1
#
_cell.length_a   1.000
_cell.length_b   1.000
_cell.length_c   1.000
_cell.angle_alpha   90.00
_cell.angle_beta   90.00
_cell.angle_gamma   90.00
#
_symmetry.space_group_name_H-M   'P 1'
#
loop_
_entity.id
_entity.type
_entity.pdbx_description
1 polymer ?
#
loop_
_entity_poly.entity_id
_entity_poly.type
_entity_poly.pdbx_seq_one_letter_code
_entity_poly.pdbx_strand_id
1 'polypeptide(L)'
;MKKKILSIFMLLTFALMIVACDKKPIENPDQKVFDQAYQALTIVPGSDLDKVTNSFDVSTTLRGGVTAKWTSDKPATAAIQEGTEGTARVVVTRPESDQADVTVKLTAKVTYKEITKDKEFTIVVLKKPVITGGYTIAQLRSGAAELDSVVTISSEVTIVGLAYNGYTVFDGTTALFVFTSTAPSLKVGDKGVLYGTFAVGFDTNYQLTNATFEKTEEVENITAPEVAIKDLWLGALENDAAVLERHSGENSVPNFVTVEGKVALRKDLASSGNYQLVVFDTAEDTATSTKNFVRLYYRDPLFSELYALQGKEVKLTLTVNSIRRDRNTSSQDYVYEMNITSYQLLEELTDQEKVNVDIEVLELNTTFIKNGNLNLVTKGVQGSTIGYTFKDASDVNNALINLETGEVVLPTEGQVKVVIVATAKMNDATKSKDITITIGEVPLVTIAEANAKDKGETVRVKGVVLKAITSVQYGNSSVYIQDETGRTMLYRVAKDHTSKLIVGREIEVEGSIGVFGYVNQIENVKITLTDTPIISIEPTQIDNELTEQDIYKFAEISGTFEAITKEDDKGSITYTLVKGEVKYTGYFAGSMKNDLGEEVYNAIVSKIKSLQAGDEVTLVGIVGHYNKTPQMLVFSTEDIKINTTTE
;
A
#
# COMPACT_ATOMS: atom_id res chain seq x y z
N MET A 1 -10.39 88.46 33.70
CA MET A 1 -11.02 87.64 32.63
C MET A 1 -12.14 86.81 33.24
N LYS A 2 -13.21 86.60 32.45
CA LYS A 2 -14.61 86.21 32.79
C LYS A 2 -14.70 84.94 33.68
N LYS A 3 -15.37 84.98 34.86
CA LYS A 3 -16.79 84.62 35.17
C LYS A 3 -17.22 83.25 34.60
N LYS A 4 -17.94 82.32 35.24
CA LYS A 4 -18.46 82.02 36.61
C LYS A 4 -19.38 80.76 36.40
N ILE A 5 -19.67 79.98 37.46
CA ILE A 5 -20.90 79.15 37.70
C ILE A 5 -20.91 77.63 37.35
N LEU A 6 -20.89 76.84 38.43
CA LEU A 6 -21.78 75.75 38.93
C LEU A 6 -22.96 75.18 38.09
N SER A 7 -23.24 73.89 38.36
CA SER A 7 -24.56 73.20 38.45
C SER A 7 -25.14 72.40 37.26
N ILE A 8 -25.17 71.08 37.47
CA ILE A 8 -26.34 70.15 37.44
C ILE A 8 -27.44 70.44 36.40
N PHE A 9 -27.60 69.54 35.43
CA PHE A 9 -28.90 69.12 34.92
C PHE A 9 -28.87 67.62 34.55
N MET A 10 -29.59 66.84 35.34
CA MET A 10 -30.03 65.48 35.08
C MET A 10 -31.36 65.57 34.34
N LEU A 11 -31.49 65.01 33.12
CA LEU A 11 -32.76 64.49 32.58
C LEU A 11 -32.55 63.79 31.23
N LEU A 12 -32.55 62.45 31.33
CA LEU A 12 -33.27 61.49 30.48
C LEU A 12 -33.64 61.92 29.04
N THR A 13 -32.95 61.37 28.06
CA THR A 13 -33.58 60.91 26.82
C THR A 13 -33.05 59.54 26.44
N PHE A 14 -34.00 58.61 26.44
CA PHE A 14 -33.92 57.21 26.06
C PHE A 14 -33.73 57.08 24.54
N ALA A 15 -33.13 55.95 24.13
CA ALA A 15 -33.19 55.34 22.80
C ALA A 15 -32.37 55.96 21.66
N LEU A 16 -31.17 55.42 21.44
CA LEU A 16 -30.75 54.74 20.20
C LEU A 16 -29.28 54.30 20.36
N MET A 17 -29.05 53.19 21.06
CA MET A 17 -27.84 52.40 20.82
C MET A 17 -28.05 51.70 19.48
N ILE A 18 -27.49 52.27 18.43
CA ILE A 18 -27.18 51.51 17.22
C ILE A 18 -26.14 50.48 17.65
N VAL A 19 -26.59 49.25 17.84
CA VAL A 19 -25.71 48.07 17.89
C VAL A 19 -24.98 48.06 16.56
N ALA A 20 -23.72 48.46 16.57
CA ALA A 20 -22.81 48.12 15.49
C ALA A 20 -22.63 46.61 15.55
N CYS A 21 -23.41 45.89 14.74
CA CYS A 21 -23.04 44.53 14.34
C CYS A 21 -21.66 44.63 13.70
N ASP A 22 -20.63 44.11 14.36
CA ASP A 22 -19.36 43.77 13.72
C ASP A 22 -19.66 42.80 12.58
N LYS A 23 -19.76 43.33 11.36
CA LYS A 23 -19.73 42.53 10.15
C LYS A 23 -18.38 41.84 10.14
N LYS A 24 -18.36 40.51 10.30
CA LYS A 24 -17.22 39.68 9.89
C LYS A 24 -16.76 40.18 8.51
N PRO A 25 -15.46 40.44 8.30
CA PRO A 25 -14.99 40.91 7.00
C PRO A 25 -15.44 39.93 5.92
N ILE A 26 -16.04 40.46 4.85
CA ILE A 26 -16.43 39.68 3.68
C ILE A 26 -15.13 39.16 3.07
N GLU A 27 -14.87 37.87 3.27
CA GLU A 27 -13.73 37.16 2.68
C GLU A 27 -13.85 37.30 1.15
N ASN A 28 -12.85 37.91 0.50
CA ASN A 28 -12.85 38.07 -0.96
C ASN A 28 -12.92 36.66 -1.59
N PRO A 29 -13.96 36.34 -2.40
CA PRO A 29 -14.13 35.01 -2.95
C PRO A 29 -12.93 34.56 -3.79
N ASP A 30 -12.26 35.48 -4.48
CA ASP A 30 -11.07 35.17 -5.26
C ASP A 30 -9.86 34.86 -4.36
N GLN A 31 -9.73 35.57 -3.22
CA GLN A 31 -8.70 35.28 -2.23
C GLN A 31 -8.92 33.92 -1.58
N LYS A 32 -10.18 33.54 -1.32
CA LYS A 32 -10.51 32.23 -0.78
C LYS A 32 -10.15 31.10 -1.75
N VAL A 33 -10.50 31.22 -3.02
CA VAL A 33 -10.11 30.26 -4.08
C VAL A 33 -8.59 30.16 -4.17
N PHE A 34 -7.90 31.31 -4.15
CA PHE A 34 -6.44 31.37 -4.16
C PHE A 34 -5.82 30.68 -2.94
N ASP A 35 -6.26 31.01 -1.73
CA ASP A 35 -5.69 30.49 -0.48
C ASP A 35 -5.89 28.97 -0.36
N GLN A 36 -7.05 28.46 -0.77
CA GLN A 36 -7.32 27.01 -0.81
C GLN A 36 -6.37 26.30 -1.78
N ALA A 37 -6.23 26.79 -3.01
CA ALA A 37 -5.31 26.20 -3.99
C ALA A 37 -3.84 26.33 -3.58
N TYR A 38 -3.46 27.49 -3.03
CA TYR A 38 -2.10 27.77 -2.55
C TYR A 38 -1.73 26.87 -1.37
N GLN A 39 -2.63 26.65 -0.41
CA GLN A 39 -2.41 25.76 0.72
C GLN A 39 -2.32 24.30 0.27
N ALA A 40 -3.20 23.87 -0.63
CA ALA A 40 -3.25 22.50 -1.15
C ALA A 40 -2.09 22.13 -2.09
N LEU A 41 -1.39 23.12 -2.67
CA LEU A 41 -0.24 22.84 -3.53
C LEU A 41 0.90 22.16 -2.75
N THR A 42 1.19 20.91 -3.08
CA THR A 42 2.29 20.11 -2.54
C THR A 42 3.11 19.49 -3.66
N ILE A 43 4.34 19.05 -3.36
CA ILE A 43 5.14 18.23 -4.27
C ILE A 43 5.37 16.84 -3.65
N VAL A 44 5.42 15.80 -4.50
CA VAL A 44 5.63 14.41 -4.06
C VAL A 44 6.63 13.74 -5.02
N PRO A 45 7.94 14.02 -4.89
CA PRO A 45 9.00 13.39 -5.70
C PRO A 45 9.26 11.91 -5.35
N GLY A 46 8.53 11.36 -4.38
CA GLY A 46 8.70 10.03 -3.80
C GLY A 46 8.15 9.98 -2.37
N SER A 47 8.67 9.08 -1.55
CA SER A 47 8.28 8.94 -0.13
C SER A 47 8.93 9.96 0.81
N ASP A 48 9.98 10.68 0.37
CA ASP A 48 10.82 11.53 1.21
C ASP A 48 11.43 12.69 0.38
N LEU A 49 11.20 13.95 0.79
CA LEU A 49 11.73 15.14 0.11
C LEU A 49 13.25 15.29 0.30
N ASP A 50 13.82 14.62 1.30
CA ASP A 50 15.25 14.69 1.61
C ASP A 50 16.05 13.56 0.95
N LYS A 51 15.39 12.72 0.13
CA LYS A 51 16.01 11.56 -0.54
C LYS A 51 15.60 11.42 -1.99
N VAL A 52 15.57 12.53 -2.72
CA VAL A 52 15.14 12.54 -4.12
C VAL A 52 16.20 11.92 -5.02
N THR A 53 15.82 10.88 -5.75
CA THR A 53 16.69 10.19 -6.73
C THR A 53 16.08 10.10 -8.12
N ASN A 54 14.79 10.44 -8.28
CA ASN A 54 14.03 10.30 -9.52
C ASN A 54 13.41 11.64 -9.96
N SER A 55 13.16 11.77 -11.26
CA SER A 55 12.36 12.86 -11.84
C SER A 55 10.88 12.69 -11.49
N PHE A 56 10.15 13.78 -11.35
CA PHE A 56 8.74 13.77 -10.91
C PHE A 56 7.95 14.93 -11.51
N ASP A 57 6.63 14.82 -11.48
CA ASP A 57 5.74 15.85 -12.02
C ASP A 57 5.21 16.76 -10.90
N VAL A 58 4.96 18.02 -11.26
CA VAL A 58 4.38 19.04 -10.38
C VAL A 58 3.20 19.71 -11.07
N SER A 59 2.15 20.04 -10.33
CA SER A 59 0.93 20.62 -10.90
C SER A 59 1.16 22.05 -11.41
N THR A 60 0.70 22.35 -12.62
CA THR A 60 0.65 23.72 -13.18
C THR A 60 -0.77 24.28 -13.21
N THR A 61 -1.78 23.41 -13.12
CA THR A 61 -3.20 23.78 -12.93
C THR A 61 -3.70 23.24 -11.61
N LEU A 62 -4.34 24.10 -10.83
CA LEU A 62 -4.88 23.83 -9.50
C LEU A 62 -6.40 24.07 -9.50
N ARG A 63 -7.06 23.63 -8.42
CA ARG A 63 -8.52 23.78 -8.25
C ARG A 63 -8.96 25.23 -8.45
N GLY A 64 -10.12 25.43 -9.08
CA GLY A 64 -10.73 26.75 -9.25
C GLY A 64 -10.12 27.62 -10.36
N GLY A 65 -9.29 27.05 -11.23
CA GLY A 65 -8.62 27.79 -12.32
C GLY A 65 -7.37 28.55 -11.87
N VAL A 66 -6.87 28.24 -10.67
CA VAL A 66 -5.57 28.74 -10.18
C VAL A 66 -4.45 28.04 -10.95
N THR A 67 -3.40 28.78 -11.30
CA THR A 67 -2.26 28.25 -12.05
C THR A 67 -0.97 28.36 -11.24
N ALA A 68 0.01 27.50 -11.52
CA ALA A 68 1.33 27.52 -10.90
C ALA A 68 2.41 27.45 -11.98
N LYS A 69 3.36 28.39 -11.95
CA LYS A 69 4.54 28.37 -12.81
C LYS A 69 5.78 28.07 -11.99
N TRP A 70 6.53 27.04 -12.39
CA TRP A 70 7.65 26.52 -11.62
C TRP A 70 9.01 27.04 -12.10
N THR A 71 9.90 27.31 -11.15
CA THR A 71 11.33 27.57 -11.37
C THR A 71 12.18 26.79 -10.37
N SER A 72 13.44 26.57 -10.73
CA SER A 72 14.45 25.90 -9.89
C SER A 72 15.64 26.84 -9.70
N ASP A 73 16.16 26.92 -8.48
CA ASP A 73 17.40 27.66 -8.20
C ASP A 73 18.67 26.93 -8.67
N LYS A 74 18.57 25.61 -8.92
CA LYS A 74 19.65 24.76 -9.43
C LYS A 74 19.17 23.94 -10.65
N PRO A 75 18.95 24.58 -11.80
CA PRO A 75 18.41 23.92 -13.00
C PRO A 75 19.30 22.81 -13.56
N ALA A 76 20.60 22.78 -13.26
CA ALA A 76 21.48 21.67 -13.64
C ALA A 76 21.17 20.37 -12.88
N THR A 77 20.66 20.48 -11.65
CA THR A 77 20.32 19.33 -10.78
C THR A 77 18.83 19.01 -10.83
N ALA A 78 17.96 20.02 -10.94
CA ALA A 78 16.52 19.83 -11.13
C ALA A 78 15.99 20.84 -12.16
N ALA A 79 15.89 20.44 -13.41
CA ALA A 79 15.39 21.27 -14.49
C ALA A 79 13.85 21.22 -14.55
N ILE A 80 13.20 22.35 -14.85
CA ILE A 80 11.75 22.37 -15.12
C ILE A 80 11.53 22.23 -16.63
N GLN A 81 10.79 21.21 -17.03
CA GLN A 81 10.38 20.94 -18.42
C GLN A 81 8.86 20.90 -18.53
N GLU A 82 8.36 20.97 -19.77
CA GLU A 82 6.93 20.81 -20.06
C GLU A 82 6.46 19.39 -19.69
N GLY A 83 5.31 19.29 -19.03
CA GLY A 83 4.70 18.03 -18.61
C GLY A 83 3.53 17.63 -19.51
N THR A 84 2.69 16.73 -19.00
CA THR A 84 1.37 16.46 -19.60
C THR A 84 0.38 17.56 -19.20
N GLU A 85 -0.81 17.60 -19.82
CA GLU A 85 -1.82 18.63 -19.58
C GLU A 85 -2.07 18.88 -18.07
N GLY A 86 -1.88 20.12 -17.64
CA GLY A 86 -2.02 20.53 -16.23
C GLY A 86 -0.82 20.26 -15.32
N THR A 87 0.32 19.82 -15.86
CA THR A 87 1.57 19.57 -15.10
C THR A 87 2.82 20.16 -15.75
N ALA A 88 3.91 20.21 -14.99
CA ALA A 88 5.28 20.41 -15.45
C ALA A 88 6.16 19.27 -14.90
N ARG A 89 7.25 18.94 -15.58
CA ARG A 89 8.16 17.86 -15.17
C ARG A 89 9.43 18.42 -14.55
N VAL A 90 9.74 18.00 -13.33
CA VAL A 90 11.03 18.24 -12.67
C VAL A 90 11.99 17.12 -13.06
N VAL A 91 12.93 17.43 -13.94
CA VAL A 91 13.96 16.48 -14.41
C VAL A 91 15.16 16.54 -13.49
N VAL A 92 15.38 15.47 -12.74
CA VAL A 92 16.44 15.35 -11.72
C VAL A 92 17.70 14.73 -12.33
N THR A 93 18.82 15.43 -12.17
CA THR A 93 20.18 14.97 -12.48
C THR A 93 20.96 14.83 -11.18
N ARG A 94 21.36 13.60 -10.84
CA ARG A 94 22.06 13.31 -9.58
C ARG A 94 23.54 13.71 -9.65
N PRO A 95 24.10 14.30 -8.59
CA PRO A 95 25.55 14.52 -8.46
C PRO A 95 26.35 13.22 -8.57
N GLU A 96 27.63 13.30 -8.97
CA GLU A 96 28.52 12.13 -8.99
C GLU A 96 28.86 11.66 -7.55
N SER A 97 29.31 10.41 -7.40
CA SER A 97 29.48 9.78 -6.07
C SER A 97 30.52 10.46 -5.18
N ASP A 98 31.49 11.14 -5.78
CA ASP A 98 32.54 11.93 -5.13
C ASP A 98 32.08 13.35 -4.76
N GLN A 99 30.89 13.76 -5.18
CA GLN A 99 30.28 15.04 -4.82
C GLN A 99 29.43 14.92 -3.53
N ALA A 100 28.89 16.04 -3.07
CA ALA A 100 27.92 16.09 -1.98
C ALA A 100 26.49 16.01 -2.53
N ASP A 101 25.54 15.61 -1.68
CA ASP A 101 24.12 15.75 -1.98
C ASP A 101 23.77 17.23 -2.21
N VAL A 102 22.80 17.49 -3.08
CA VAL A 102 22.46 18.85 -3.50
C VAL A 102 21.06 19.21 -3.05
N THR A 103 20.96 20.17 -2.12
CA THR A 103 19.69 20.81 -1.76
C THR A 103 19.24 21.75 -2.88
N VAL A 104 18.03 21.58 -3.39
CA VAL A 104 17.42 22.40 -4.45
C VAL A 104 16.16 23.06 -3.92
N LYS A 105 15.96 24.33 -4.28
CA LYS A 105 14.73 25.08 -4.01
C LYS A 105 13.90 25.21 -5.28
N LEU A 106 12.72 24.60 -5.25
CA LEU A 106 11.70 24.73 -6.29
C LEU A 106 10.71 25.82 -5.86
N THR A 107 10.45 26.78 -6.74
CA THR A 107 9.52 27.88 -6.49
C THR A 107 8.34 27.78 -7.45
N ALA A 108 7.13 27.64 -6.89
CA ALA A 108 5.89 27.77 -7.62
C ALA A 108 5.36 29.20 -7.49
N LYS A 109 5.35 29.95 -8.58
CA LYS A 109 4.60 31.20 -8.68
C LYS A 109 3.13 30.87 -8.93
N VAL A 110 2.32 30.94 -7.87
CA VAL A 110 0.89 30.63 -7.91
C VAL A 110 0.12 31.89 -8.28
N THR A 111 -0.77 31.81 -9.26
CA THR A 111 -1.55 32.94 -9.78
C THR A 111 -3.02 32.60 -9.92
N TYR A 112 -3.88 33.47 -9.38
CA TYR A 112 -5.31 33.49 -9.65
C TYR A 112 -5.75 34.92 -9.92
N LYS A 113 -6.16 35.22 -11.15
CA LYS A 113 -6.48 36.60 -11.60
C LYS A 113 -5.32 37.56 -11.25
N GLU A 114 -5.55 38.54 -10.39
CA GLU A 114 -4.53 39.53 -9.96
C GLU A 114 -3.71 39.08 -8.74
N ILE A 115 -4.11 37.99 -8.07
CA ILE A 115 -3.44 37.49 -6.86
C ILE A 115 -2.27 36.61 -7.30
N THR A 116 -1.07 36.94 -6.83
CA THR A 116 0.14 36.15 -7.11
C THR A 116 0.99 36.01 -5.85
N LYS A 117 1.43 34.78 -5.54
CA LYS A 117 2.34 34.51 -4.44
C LYS A 117 3.26 33.34 -4.78
N ASP A 118 4.50 33.44 -4.37
CA ASP A 118 5.47 32.35 -4.49
C ASP A 118 5.28 31.35 -3.34
N LYS A 119 5.37 30.06 -3.65
CA LYS A 119 5.47 28.97 -2.68
C LYS A 119 6.76 28.21 -2.95
N GLU A 120 7.57 28.04 -1.91
CA GLU A 120 8.87 27.39 -2.02
C GLU A 120 8.81 25.98 -1.44
N PHE A 121 9.50 25.07 -2.12
CA PHE A 121 9.69 23.69 -1.70
C PHE A 121 11.17 23.37 -1.74
N THR A 122 11.67 22.75 -0.67
CA THR A 122 13.06 22.30 -0.59
C THR A 122 13.09 20.79 -0.81
N ILE A 123 13.97 20.35 -1.70
CA ILE A 123 14.28 18.93 -1.91
C ILE A 123 15.79 18.72 -1.75
N VAL A 124 16.18 17.51 -1.36
CA VAL A 124 17.59 17.08 -1.39
C VAL A 124 17.75 15.99 -2.44
N VAL A 125 18.51 16.31 -3.49
CA VAL A 125 18.86 15.35 -4.55
C VAL A 125 20.11 14.60 -4.11
N LEU A 126 19.96 13.29 -3.90
CA LEU A 126 21.08 12.45 -3.47
C LEU A 126 22.06 12.22 -4.61
N LYS A 127 23.35 12.29 -4.28
CA LYS A 127 24.43 11.87 -5.17
C LYS A 127 24.29 10.41 -5.59
N LYS A 128 24.94 10.03 -6.68
CA LYS A 128 25.06 8.64 -7.11
C LYS A 128 25.77 7.82 -6.03
N PRO A 129 25.39 6.54 -5.82
CA PRO A 129 26.08 5.70 -4.85
C PRO A 129 27.55 5.48 -5.24
N VAL A 130 28.42 5.27 -4.25
CA VAL A 130 29.80 4.84 -4.49
C VAL A 130 29.76 3.39 -4.96
N ILE A 131 30.26 3.14 -6.16
CA ILE A 131 30.37 1.79 -6.72
C ILE A 131 31.66 1.17 -6.19
N THR A 132 31.55 0.10 -5.40
CA THR A 132 32.68 -0.50 -4.68
C THR A 132 33.47 -1.52 -5.53
N GLY A 133 32.94 -1.96 -6.68
CA GLY A 133 33.64 -2.85 -7.59
C GLY A 133 32.81 -3.29 -8.80
N GLY A 134 33.52 -3.79 -9.82
CA GLY A 134 32.94 -4.47 -10.98
C GLY A 134 33.05 -5.98 -10.82
N TYR A 135 31.91 -6.68 -10.85
CA TYR A 135 31.81 -8.12 -10.66
C TYR A 135 31.13 -8.78 -11.85
N THR A 136 31.52 -10.00 -12.20
CA THR A 136 30.68 -10.84 -13.08
C THR A 136 29.46 -11.33 -12.31
N ILE A 137 28.39 -11.73 -13.00
CA ILE A 137 27.25 -12.37 -12.33
C ILE A 137 27.71 -13.61 -11.56
N ALA A 138 28.61 -14.40 -12.15
CA ALA A 138 29.16 -15.59 -11.53
C ALA A 138 29.86 -15.32 -10.19
N GLN A 139 30.57 -14.19 -10.06
CA GLN A 139 31.22 -13.76 -8.81
C GLN A 139 30.19 -13.31 -7.77
N LEU A 140 29.16 -12.57 -8.18
CA LEU A 140 28.09 -12.15 -7.28
C LEU A 140 27.33 -13.36 -6.72
N ARG A 141 27.03 -14.34 -7.58
CA ARG A 141 26.41 -15.59 -7.16
C ARG A 141 27.26 -16.38 -6.17
N SER A 142 28.58 -16.34 -6.29
CA SER A 142 29.47 -16.98 -5.31
C SER A 142 29.69 -16.16 -4.03
N GLY A 143 28.95 -15.07 -3.81
CA GLY A 143 29.08 -14.23 -2.63
C GLY A 143 30.38 -13.40 -2.58
N ALA A 144 30.98 -13.07 -3.73
CA ALA A 144 32.26 -12.35 -3.76
C ALA A 144 32.17 -10.86 -3.37
N ALA A 145 30.95 -10.32 -3.27
CA ALA A 145 30.70 -8.94 -2.85
C ALA A 145 30.17 -8.90 -1.41
N GLU A 146 30.48 -7.81 -0.70
CA GLU A 146 29.90 -7.54 0.62
C GLU A 146 28.41 -7.23 0.49
N LEU A 147 27.59 -7.79 1.38
CA LEU A 147 26.16 -7.47 1.43
C LEU A 147 25.95 -5.97 1.67
N ASP A 148 24.86 -5.46 1.10
CA ASP A 148 24.46 -4.05 1.11
C ASP A 148 25.40 -3.08 0.39
N SER A 149 26.49 -3.58 -0.21
CA SER A 149 27.37 -2.77 -1.06
C SER A 149 26.73 -2.51 -2.43
N VAL A 150 27.01 -1.35 -3.03
CA VAL A 150 26.58 -1.05 -4.41
C VAL A 150 27.66 -1.51 -5.38
N VAL A 151 27.30 -2.47 -6.21
CA VAL A 151 28.20 -3.13 -7.16
C VAL A 151 27.76 -2.85 -8.60
N THR A 152 28.71 -2.83 -9.52
CA THR A 152 28.41 -2.86 -10.97
C THR A 152 28.69 -4.24 -11.53
N ILE A 153 27.92 -4.66 -12.53
CA ILE A 153 28.29 -5.81 -13.34
C ILE A 153 29.39 -5.38 -14.30
N SER A 154 30.46 -6.16 -14.40
CA SER A 154 31.67 -5.83 -15.18
C SER A 154 31.47 -5.90 -16.69
N SER A 155 30.40 -6.55 -17.14
CA SER A 155 29.97 -6.65 -18.53
C SER A 155 28.56 -6.08 -18.70
N GLU A 156 28.23 -5.69 -19.92
CA GLU A 156 26.83 -5.49 -20.27
C GLU A 156 26.04 -6.78 -20.07
N VAL A 157 24.79 -6.64 -19.69
CA VAL A 157 23.86 -7.74 -19.47
C VAL A 157 22.60 -7.53 -20.28
N THR A 158 21.98 -8.62 -20.69
CA THR A 158 20.71 -8.60 -21.42
C THR A 158 19.58 -9.00 -20.48
N ILE A 159 18.45 -8.32 -20.55
CA ILE A 159 17.24 -8.71 -19.84
C ILE A 159 16.61 -9.92 -20.55
N VAL A 160 16.47 -11.02 -19.80
CA VAL A 160 16.00 -12.31 -20.33
C VAL A 160 14.69 -12.79 -19.70
N GLY A 161 14.15 -12.05 -18.72
CA GLY A 161 12.88 -12.38 -18.09
C GLY A 161 12.35 -11.21 -17.28
N LEU A 162 11.04 -11.03 -17.28
CA LEU A 162 10.34 -10.02 -16.50
C LEU A 162 9.42 -10.73 -15.50
N ALA A 163 9.38 -10.23 -14.28
CA ALA A 163 8.48 -10.71 -13.23
C ALA A 163 7.78 -9.52 -12.58
N TYR A 164 6.68 -9.77 -11.88
CA TYR A 164 5.98 -8.71 -11.14
C TYR A 164 6.90 -7.98 -10.14
N ASN A 165 7.85 -8.69 -9.54
CA ASN A 165 8.72 -8.19 -8.49
C ASN A 165 10.19 -8.07 -8.92
N GLY A 166 10.45 -7.96 -10.22
CA GLY A 166 11.82 -7.85 -10.71
C GLY A 166 12.02 -8.23 -12.16
N TYR A 167 13.27 -8.42 -12.52
CA TYR A 167 13.67 -8.89 -13.84
C TYR A 167 14.94 -9.73 -13.72
N THR A 168 15.18 -10.60 -14.69
CA THR A 168 16.39 -11.43 -14.76
C THR A 168 17.32 -10.88 -15.83
N VAL A 169 18.60 -10.73 -15.50
CA VAL A 169 19.65 -10.34 -16.44
C VAL A 169 20.61 -11.49 -16.69
N PHE A 170 21.17 -11.54 -17.90
CA PHE A 170 22.08 -12.59 -18.37
C PHE A 170 23.33 -11.96 -18.98
N ASP A 171 24.51 -12.47 -18.61
CA ASP A 171 25.80 -11.98 -19.11
C ASP A 171 26.37 -12.82 -20.27
N GLY A 172 25.59 -13.77 -20.79
CA GLY A 172 26.06 -14.74 -21.80
C GLY A 172 26.48 -16.08 -21.18
N THR A 173 26.69 -16.14 -19.87
CA THR A 173 27.11 -17.36 -19.16
C THR A 173 26.18 -17.75 -18.03
N THR A 174 25.72 -16.79 -17.23
CA THR A 174 24.82 -17.03 -16.10
C THR A 174 23.89 -15.84 -15.89
N ALA A 175 22.86 -16.06 -15.06
CA ALA A 175 21.80 -15.09 -14.85
C ALA A 175 21.66 -14.70 -13.37
N LEU A 176 21.23 -13.45 -13.15
CA LEU A 176 20.98 -12.86 -11.84
C LEU A 176 19.60 -12.24 -11.81
N PHE A 177 18.89 -12.45 -10.71
CA PHE A 177 17.64 -11.75 -10.47
C PHE A 177 17.91 -10.35 -9.92
N VAL A 178 17.13 -9.38 -10.40
CA VAL A 178 17.11 -8.00 -9.93
C VAL A 178 15.74 -7.72 -9.36
N PHE A 179 15.67 -7.55 -8.05
CA PHE A 179 14.41 -7.32 -7.35
C PHE A 179 13.98 -5.86 -7.46
N THR A 180 12.75 -5.67 -7.94
CA THR A 180 12.04 -4.40 -7.96
C THR A 180 10.71 -4.61 -7.26
N SER A 181 10.33 -3.78 -6.29
CA SER A 181 9.10 -4.00 -5.50
C SER A 181 7.80 -3.96 -6.33
N THR A 182 7.89 -3.56 -7.59
CA THR A 182 6.84 -3.47 -8.60
C THR A 182 7.37 -3.89 -9.97
N ALA A 183 6.48 -4.11 -10.93
CA ALA A 183 6.86 -4.56 -12.26
C ALA A 183 7.74 -3.50 -12.95
N PRO A 184 8.91 -3.88 -13.50
CA PRO A 184 9.82 -2.94 -14.14
C PRO A 184 9.27 -2.48 -15.51
N SER A 185 9.52 -1.22 -15.87
CA SER A 185 9.20 -0.66 -17.20
C SER A 185 10.31 -0.97 -18.23
N LEU A 186 10.78 -2.22 -18.24
CA LEU A 186 11.88 -2.72 -19.08
C LEU A 186 11.36 -3.75 -20.08
N LYS A 187 12.15 -4.10 -21.10
CA LYS A 187 11.80 -5.13 -22.08
C LYS A 187 12.79 -6.28 -22.07
N VAL A 188 12.30 -7.50 -22.30
CA VAL A 188 13.16 -8.62 -22.70
C VAL A 188 13.87 -8.23 -23.99
N GLY A 189 15.18 -8.46 -24.07
CA GLY A 189 16.01 -7.99 -25.19
C GLY A 189 16.82 -6.75 -24.88
N ASP A 190 16.40 -5.91 -23.92
CA ASP A 190 17.17 -4.73 -23.54
C ASP A 190 18.55 -5.16 -23.04
N LYS A 191 19.61 -4.60 -23.62
CA LYS A 191 21.00 -4.85 -23.24
C LYS A 191 21.64 -3.56 -22.76
N GLY A 192 22.44 -3.65 -21.70
CA GLY A 192 22.98 -2.45 -21.09
C GLY A 192 23.84 -2.68 -19.87
N VAL A 193 24.23 -1.58 -19.24
CA VAL A 193 25.03 -1.57 -18.01
C VAL A 193 24.11 -1.64 -16.80
N LEU A 194 24.46 -2.47 -15.82
CA LEU A 194 23.69 -2.65 -14.59
C LEU A 194 24.56 -2.43 -13.35
N TYR A 195 24.08 -1.62 -12.43
CA TYR A 195 24.60 -1.55 -11.06
C TYR A 195 23.45 -1.54 -10.05
N GLY A 196 23.71 -2.01 -8.84
CA GLY A 196 22.69 -2.08 -7.78
C GLY A 196 23.27 -2.52 -6.45
N THR A 197 22.45 -2.48 -5.42
CA THR A 197 22.80 -2.95 -4.07
C THR A 197 22.79 -4.48 -4.07
N PHE A 198 23.94 -5.09 -3.75
CA PHE A 198 24.07 -6.52 -3.57
C PHE A 198 23.34 -6.96 -2.31
N ALA A 199 22.41 -7.90 -2.46
CA ALA A 199 21.54 -8.33 -1.37
C ALA A 199 21.25 -9.83 -1.46
N VAL A 200 20.67 -10.36 -0.38
CA VAL A 200 20.10 -11.70 -0.35
C VAL A 200 18.57 -11.57 -0.40
N GLY A 201 17.95 -12.24 -1.36
CA GLY A 201 16.52 -12.41 -1.46
C GLY A 201 16.00 -13.45 -0.47
N PHE A 202 14.82 -14.02 -0.73
CA PHE A 202 14.29 -15.06 0.14
C PHE A 202 15.22 -16.29 0.22
N ASP A 203 15.29 -16.85 1.42
CA ASP A 203 15.95 -18.09 1.85
C ASP A 203 17.48 -18.15 1.69
N THR A 204 18.09 -17.81 0.53
CA THR A 204 19.56 -17.60 0.33
C THR A 204 19.95 -16.97 -1.03
N ASN A 205 19.01 -16.56 -1.90
CA ASN A 205 19.35 -16.22 -3.28
C ASN A 205 20.02 -14.84 -3.40
N TYR A 206 21.26 -14.80 -3.88
CA TYR A 206 21.92 -13.53 -4.20
C TYR A 206 21.22 -12.82 -5.35
N GLN A 207 21.02 -11.52 -5.19
CA GLN A 207 20.30 -10.66 -6.14
C GLN A 207 20.85 -9.23 -6.09
N LEU A 208 20.39 -8.40 -7.03
CA LEU A 208 20.52 -6.95 -6.91
C LEU A 208 19.19 -6.33 -6.49
N THR A 209 19.26 -5.26 -5.71
CA THR A 209 18.13 -4.38 -5.34
C THR A 209 18.51 -2.93 -5.64
N ASN A 210 17.55 -2.02 -5.66
CA ASN A 210 17.79 -0.59 -5.94
C ASN A 210 18.64 -0.35 -7.19
N ALA A 211 18.44 -1.18 -8.21
CA ALA A 211 19.32 -1.23 -9.35
C ALA A 211 18.99 -0.13 -10.37
N THR A 212 20.01 0.34 -11.05
CA THR A 212 19.90 1.20 -12.22
C THR A 212 20.37 0.40 -13.43
N PHE A 213 19.52 0.35 -14.46
CA PHE A 213 19.85 -0.25 -15.75
C PHE A 213 19.92 0.85 -16.82
N GLU A 214 21.07 0.97 -17.48
CA GLU A 214 21.32 1.92 -18.56
C GLU A 214 21.36 1.16 -19.89
N LYS A 215 20.24 1.18 -20.63
CA LYS A 215 20.12 0.53 -21.94
C LYS A 215 21.12 1.12 -22.92
N THR A 216 21.89 0.27 -23.57
CA THR A 216 22.83 0.62 -24.65
C THR A 216 22.30 0.17 -26.01
N GLU A 217 21.66 -1.00 -26.07
CA GLU A 217 21.07 -1.55 -27.30
C GLU A 217 19.89 -2.50 -27.01
N GLU A 218 19.31 -3.07 -28.05
CA GLU A 218 18.24 -4.07 -27.98
C GLU A 218 18.63 -5.30 -28.80
N VAL A 219 18.44 -6.48 -28.22
CA VAL A 219 18.76 -7.78 -28.80
C VAL A 219 17.46 -8.53 -29.08
N GLU A 220 17.16 -8.80 -30.35
CA GLU A 220 15.90 -9.43 -30.75
C GLU A 220 15.84 -10.94 -30.47
N ASN A 221 16.98 -11.63 -30.55
CA ASN A 221 17.03 -13.10 -30.44
C ASN A 221 17.91 -13.51 -29.26
N ILE A 222 17.29 -13.79 -28.12
CA ILE A 222 17.95 -14.36 -26.96
C ILE A 222 17.62 -15.85 -26.93
N THR A 223 18.65 -16.69 -26.99
CA THR A 223 18.48 -18.15 -26.91
C THR A 223 18.96 -18.64 -25.56
N ALA A 224 18.07 -19.26 -24.79
CA ALA A 224 18.46 -19.97 -23.58
C ALA A 224 19.01 -21.36 -23.92
N PRO A 225 20.07 -21.84 -23.26
CA PRO A 225 20.55 -23.21 -23.41
C PRO A 225 19.43 -24.23 -23.18
N GLU A 226 19.29 -25.16 -24.11
CA GLU A 226 18.34 -26.26 -23.97
C GLU A 226 18.93 -27.34 -23.06
N VAL A 227 18.18 -27.71 -22.03
CA VAL A 227 18.54 -28.77 -21.08
C VAL A 227 17.39 -29.74 -20.96
N ALA A 228 17.67 -30.99 -20.61
CA ALA A 228 16.60 -31.90 -20.26
C ALA A 228 16.01 -31.45 -18.92
N ILE A 229 14.68 -31.40 -18.79
CA ILE A 229 14.04 -30.94 -17.53
C ILE A 229 14.50 -31.76 -16.32
N LYS A 230 14.94 -33.00 -16.57
CA LYS A 230 15.55 -33.86 -15.59
C LYS A 230 16.87 -33.42 -14.99
N ASP A 231 17.62 -32.62 -15.73
CA ASP A 231 18.87 -32.06 -15.23
C ASP A 231 18.60 -30.94 -14.21
N LEU A 232 17.33 -30.51 -14.07
CA LEU A 232 16.85 -29.61 -13.02
C LEU A 232 16.31 -30.38 -11.80
N TRP A 233 16.40 -31.70 -11.76
CA TRP A 233 16.06 -32.42 -10.55
C TRP A 233 17.13 -32.20 -9.49
N LEU A 234 16.72 -31.61 -8.38
CA LEU A 234 17.53 -31.52 -7.18
C LEU A 234 17.84 -32.92 -6.61
N GLY A 235 17.19 -34.00 -7.05
CA GLY A 235 17.47 -35.37 -6.59
C GLY A 235 17.05 -35.61 -5.14
N ALA A 236 17.57 -36.66 -4.51
CA ALA A 236 17.35 -36.96 -3.08
C ALA A 236 18.25 -36.09 -2.18
N LEU A 237 18.33 -34.79 -2.43
CA LEU A 237 18.98 -33.87 -1.51
C LEU A 237 18.17 -33.89 -0.22
N GLU A 238 18.78 -34.43 0.84
CA GLU A 238 18.22 -34.42 2.18
C GLU A 238 17.95 -32.98 2.64
N ASN A 239 17.20 -32.83 3.74
CA ASN A 239 16.95 -31.58 4.45
C ASN A 239 18.25 -30.94 5.04
N ASP A 240 19.29 -30.79 4.23
CA ASP A 240 20.59 -30.26 4.63
C ASP A 240 20.69 -28.78 4.24
N ALA A 241 21.00 -27.91 5.21
CA ALA A 241 21.22 -26.49 4.99
C ALA A 241 22.39 -26.21 4.02
N ALA A 242 23.35 -27.15 3.92
CA ALA A 242 24.45 -27.07 2.96
C ALA A 242 23.99 -27.12 1.49
N VAL A 243 22.77 -27.60 1.22
CA VAL A 243 22.18 -27.65 -0.14
C VAL A 243 21.79 -26.25 -0.63
N LEU A 244 21.21 -25.44 0.26
CA LEU A 244 20.86 -24.05 -0.04
C LEU A 244 22.11 -23.21 -0.30
N GLU A 245 23.12 -23.34 0.57
CA GLU A 245 24.38 -22.60 0.48
C GLU A 245 25.17 -23.00 -0.78
N ARG A 246 25.13 -24.30 -1.14
CA ARG A 246 25.75 -24.81 -2.36
C ARG A 246 25.05 -24.31 -3.62
N HIS A 247 23.73 -24.36 -3.71
CA HIS A 247 23.02 -23.99 -4.95
C HIS A 247 22.86 -22.48 -5.17
N SER A 248 22.80 -21.66 -4.11
CA SER A 248 22.87 -20.20 -4.29
C SER A 248 24.23 -19.76 -4.85
N GLY A 249 25.29 -20.49 -4.52
CA GLY A 249 26.68 -20.26 -4.95
C GLY A 249 27.11 -20.95 -6.25
N GLU A 250 26.42 -22.02 -6.67
CA GLU A 250 26.83 -22.84 -7.79
C GLU A 250 26.45 -22.24 -9.15
N ASN A 251 27.48 -21.88 -9.92
CA ASN A 251 27.34 -21.50 -11.33
C ASN A 251 27.04 -22.70 -12.26
N SER A 252 27.12 -23.93 -11.74
CA SER A 252 26.73 -25.15 -12.45
C SER A 252 25.22 -25.35 -12.55
N VAL A 253 24.43 -24.64 -11.73
CA VAL A 253 22.97 -24.64 -11.83
C VAL A 253 22.56 -23.74 -13.00
N PRO A 254 21.83 -24.26 -14.00
CA PRO A 254 21.35 -23.42 -15.10
C PRO A 254 20.31 -22.40 -14.59
N ASN A 255 20.57 -21.10 -14.76
CA ASN A 255 19.69 -20.01 -14.25
C ASN A 255 18.84 -19.33 -15.34
N PHE A 256 19.08 -19.69 -16.60
CA PHE A 256 18.32 -19.31 -17.78
C PHE A 256 18.38 -20.47 -18.76
N VAL A 257 17.26 -21.15 -18.99
CA VAL A 257 17.21 -22.40 -19.76
C VAL A 257 15.95 -22.54 -20.58
N THR A 258 16.03 -23.35 -21.62
CA THR A 258 14.86 -23.92 -22.29
C THR A 258 14.69 -25.38 -21.89
N VAL A 259 13.46 -25.77 -21.53
CA VAL A 259 13.11 -27.16 -21.20
C VAL A 259 11.83 -27.57 -21.88
N GLU A 260 11.70 -28.86 -22.20
CA GLU A 260 10.44 -29.47 -22.63
C GLU A 260 9.85 -30.27 -21.47
N GLY A 261 8.54 -30.18 -21.29
CA GLY A 261 7.85 -30.88 -20.21
C GLY A 261 6.33 -30.75 -20.29
N LYS A 262 5.64 -31.43 -19.40
CA LYS A 262 4.17 -31.44 -19.33
C LYS A 262 3.69 -30.60 -18.16
N VAL A 263 2.71 -29.73 -18.42
CA VAL A 263 2.11 -28.88 -17.39
C VAL A 263 1.15 -29.69 -16.52
N ALA A 264 1.23 -29.56 -15.20
CA ALA A 264 0.26 -30.16 -14.29
C ALA A 264 -0.09 -29.25 -13.11
N LEU A 265 -1.30 -29.45 -12.60
CA LEU A 265 -1.76 -28.86 -11.35
C LEU A 265 -1.69 -29.87 -10.21
N ARG A 266 -0.91 -29.54 -9.19
CA ARG A 266 -0.62 -30.35 -8.01
C ARG A 266 -1.22 -29.76 -6.76
N LYS A 267 -2.51 -30.03 -6.57
CA LYS A 267 -3.28 -29.57 -5.40
C LYS A 267 -2.80 -30.19 -4.09
N ASP A 268 -2.11 -31.32 -4.17
CA ASP A 268 -1.47 -32.00 -3.04
C ASP A 268 -0.22 -31.27 -2.52
N LEU A 269 0.41 -30.41 -3.32
CA LEU A 269 1.58 -29.62 -2.88
C LEU A 269 1.21 -28.39 -2.05
N ALA A 270 -0.02 -27.90 -2.16
CA ALA A 270 -0.45 -26.73 -1.39
C ALA A 270 -1.95 -26.73 -1.13
N SER A 271 -2.35 -26.49 0.12
CA SER A 271 -3.75 -26.34 0.52
C SER A 271 -4.42 -25.06 -0.01
N SER A 272 -3.65 -24.06 -0.45
CA SER A 272 -4.16 -22.80 -1.00
C SER A 272 -3.41 -22.33 -2.27
N GLY A 273 -4.05 -22.54 -3.42
CA GLY A 273 -4.06 -21.72 -4.65
C GLY A 273 -2.78 -21.48 -5.45
N ASN A 274 -1.70 -21.02 -4.81
CA ASN A 274 -0.69 -20.23 -5.50
C ASN A 274 0.64 -20.96 -5.74
N TYR A 275 0.77 -22.25 -5.40
CA TYR A 275 2.04 -22.99 -5.57
C TYR A 275 1.84 -24.38 -6.15
N GLN A 276 0.79 -24.53 -6.95
CA GLN A 276 0.32 -25.82 -7.43
C GLN A 276 0.71 -26.11 -8.89
N LEU A 277 1.10 -25.11 -9.68
CA LEU A 277 1.43 -25.31 -11.08
C LEU A 277 2.89 -25.77 -11.23
N VAL A 278 3.07 -26.92 -11.88
CA VAL A 278 4.37 -27.55 -12.06
C VAL A 278 4.57 -28.02 -13.48
N VAL A 279 5.83 -28.28 -13.83
CA VAL A 279 6.25 -28.91 -15.07
C VAL A 279 7.13 -30.10 -14.73
N PHE A 280 6.88 -31.23 -15.37
CA PHE A 280 7.59 -32.49 -15.15
C PHE A 280 7.97 -33.14 -16.48
N ASP A 281 8.87 -34.13 -16.39
CA ASP A 281 9.35 -34.87 -17.56
C ASP A 281 8.20 -35.68 -18.18
N THR A 282 8.06 -35.65 -19.50
CA THR A 282 7.00 -36.37 -20.21
C THR A 282 7.31 -37.86 -20.37
N ALA A 283 8.59 -38.24 -20.30
CA ALA A 283 9.06 -39.61 -20.46
C ALA A 283 8.97 -40.44 -19.17
N GLU A 284 8.95 -39.78 -18.02
CA GLU A 284 8.77 -40.41 -16.72
C GLU A 284 7.41 -39.94 -16.17
N ASP A 285 6.44 -40.84 -15.97
CA ASP A 285 5.12 -40.50 -15.39
C ASP A 285 5.26 -40.09 -13.90
N THR A 286 5.93 -38.96 -13.70
CA THR A 286 6.31 -38.32 -12.45
C THR A 286 5.29 -37.28 -12.05
N ALA A 287 4.15 -37.20 -12.76
CA ALA A 287 3.06 -36.28 -12.48
C ALA A 287 2.59 -36.35 -11.03
N THR A 288 2.71 -37.51 -10.37
CA THR A 288 2.34 -37.74 -8.97
C THR A 288 3.52 -37.74 -8.00
N SER A 289 4.75 -37.62 -8.49
CA SER A 289 5.96 -37.62 -7.67
C SER A 289 5.99 -36.38 -6.76
N THR A 290 6.34 -36.54 -5.48
CA THR A 290 6.60 -35.40 -4.58
C THR A 290 7.96 -34.75 -4.85
N LYS A 291 8.71 -35.26 -5.84
CA LYS A 291 10.03 -34.81 -6.28
C LYS A 291 10.05 -34.72 -7.81
N ASN A 292 11.14 -34.23 -8.40
CA ASN A 292 11.37 -34.27 -9.85
C ASN A 292 10.40 -33.41 -10.68
N PHE A 293 10.11 -32.20 -10.21
CA PHE A 293 9.35 -31.21 -10.96
C PHE A 293 9.96 -29.82 -10.79
N VAL A 294 9.64 -28.93 -11.73
CA VAL A 294 9.87 -27.50 -11.62
C VAL A 294 8.56 -26.83 -11.23
N ARG A 295 8.58 -25.96 -10.22
CA ARG A 295 7.43 -25.14 -9.85
C ARG A 295 7.46 -23.82 -10.61
N LEU A 296 6.32 -23.42 -11.16
CA LEU A 296 6.16 -22.14 -11.82
C LEU A 296 5.70 -21.07 -10.81
N TYR A 297 6.31 -19.89 -10.87
CA TYR A 297 5.99 -18.79 -9.97
C TYR A 297 4.61 -18.19 -10.28
N TYR A 298 3.74 -18.11 -9.28
CA TYR A 298 2.34 -17.71 -9.45
C TYR A 298 2.07 -16.26 -9.74
N ARG A 299 3.06 -15.39 -9.56
CA ARG A 299 2.93 -13.96 -9.90
C ARG A 299 3.56 -13.65 -11.25
N ASP A 300 3.96 -14.69 -11.98
CA ASP A 300 4.41 -14.55 -13.34
C ASP A 300 3.23 -14.22 -14.27
N PRO A 301 3.37 -13.26 -15.21
CA PRO A 301 2.30 -12.90 -16.14
C PRO A 301 1.76 -14.08 -16.98
N LEU A 302 2.60 -15.07 -17.29
CA LEU A 302 2.21 -16.23 -18.11
C LEU A 302 1.61 -17.38 -17.28
N PHE A 303 1.51 -17.23 -15.95
CA PHE A 303 1.03 -18.28 -15.07
C PHE A 303 -0.41 -18.71 -15.40
N SER A 304 -1.32 -17.76 -15.61
CA SER A 304 -2.74 -18.05 -15.90
C SER A 304 -2.92 -18.77 -17.24
N GLU A 305 -2.12 -18.42 -18.25
CA GLU A 305 -2.10 -19.12 -19.54
C GLU A 305 -1.65 -20.57 -19.36
N LEU A 306 -0.52 -20.80 -18.70
CA LEU A 306 -0.03 -22.16 -18.46
C LEU A 306 -0.95 -22.96 -17.53
N TYR A 307 -1.61 -22.31 -16.57
CA TYR A 307 -2.62 -22.96 -15.73
C TYR A 307 -3.78 -23.51 -16.57
N ALA A 308 -4.19 -22.82 -17.64
CA ALA A 308 -5.22 -23.29 -18.56
C ALA A 308 -4.71 -24.40 -19.52
N LEU A 309 -3.41 -24.61 -19.61
CA LEU A 309 -2.73 -25.61 -20.44
C LEU A 309 -2.39 -26.91 -19.70
N GLN A 310 -3.07 -27.20 -18.60
CA GLN A 310 -2.88 -28.45 -17.85
C GLN A 310 -2.99 -29.69 -18.76
N GLY A 311 -2.01 -30.58 -18.61
CA GLY A 311 -1.90 -31.80 -19.40
C GLY A 311 -1.27 -31.61 -20.79
N LYS A 312 -0.86 -30.39 -21.17
CA LYS A 312 -0.16 -30.15 -22.43
C LYS A 312 1.35 -30.19 -22.29
N GLU A 313 1.99 -30.63 -23.37
CA GLU A 313 3.43 -30.56 -23.52
C GLU A 313 3.83 -29.20 -24.08
N VAL A 314 4.81 -28.59 -23.41
CA VAL A 314 5.28 -27.25 -23.68
C VAL A 314 6.80 -27.23 -23.69
N LYS A 315 7.35 -26.38 -24.54
CA LYS A 315 8.74 -25.91 -24.46
C LYS A 315 8.74 -24.57 -23.75
N LEU A 316 9.42 -24.49 -22.62
CA LEU A 316 9.44 -23.32 -21.74
C LEU A 316 10.82 -22.73 -21.68
N THR A 317 10.90 -21.41 -21.79
CA THR A 317 12.09 -20.65 -21.39
C THR A 317 11.88 -20.19 -19.96
N LEU A 318 12.79 -20.57 -19.06
CA LEU A 318 12.65 -20.38 -17.62
C LEU A 318 13.88 -19.67 -17.04
N THR A 319 13.65 -18.87 -15.99
CA THR A 319 14.72 -18.36 -15.13
C THR A 319 14.51 -18.78 -13.68
N VAL A 320 15.60 -19.08 -12.96
CA VAL A 320 15.49 -19.46 -11.55
C VAL A 320 15.08 -18.23 -10.75
N ASN A 321 13.90 -18.29 -10.11
CA ASN A 321 13.44 -17.28 -9.18
C ASN A 321 14.03 -17.53 -7.79
N SER A 322 13.88 -18.77 -7.31
CA SER A 322 14.44 -19.21 -6.05
C SER A 322 14.55 -20.72 -5.98
N ILE A 323 15.45 -21.20 -5.12
CA ILE A 323 15.39 -22.55 -4.56
C ILE A 323 14.88 -22.40 -3.13
N ARG A 324 13.79 -23.08 -2.80
CA ARG A 324 13.13 -22.91 -1.51
C ARG A 324 12.52 -24.20 -1.01
N ARG A 325 12.37 -24.32 0.31
CA ARG A 325 11.56 -25.40 0.89
C ARG A 325 10.12 -25.18 0.50
N ASP A 326 9.46 -26.28 0.16
CA ASP A 326 8.03 -26.22 -0.02
C ASP A 326 7.34 -25.92 1.32
N ARG A 327 6.77 -24.71 1.45
CA ARG A 327 6.14 -24.25 2.69
C ARG A 327 4.85 -25.01 3.03
N ASN A 328 4.31 -25.79 2.07
CA ASN A 328 2.97 -26.36 2.17
C ASN A 328 2.90 -27.89 2.03
N THR A 329 4.03 -28.60 1.92
CA THR A 329 4.04 -30.07 2.00
C THR A 329 4.59 -30.55 3.34
N SER A 330 4.13 -31.73 3.76
CA SER A 330 4.71 -32.45 4.90
C SER A 330 6.15 -32.93 4.65
N SER A 331 6.64 -32.90 3.40
CA SER A 331 7.96 -33.42 3.04
C SER A 331 9.11 -32.43 3.22
N GLN A 332 8.85 -31.11 3.29
CA GLN A 332 9.85 -30.04 3.38
C GLN A 332 10.96 -30.06 2.30
N ASP A 333 10.76 -30.79 1.20
CA ASP A 333 11.76 -30.91 0.14
C ASP A 333 12.03 -29.54 -0.53
N TYR A 334 13.26 -29.35 -1.01
CA TYR A 334 13.63 -28.21 -1.83
C TYR A 334 13.15 -28.39 -3.27
N VAL A 335 12.65 -27.30 -3.84
CA VAL A 335 12.20 -27.26 -5.24
C VAL A 335 12.74 -26.02 -5.93
N TYR A 336 12.97 -26.13 -7.24
CA TYR A 336 13.11 -24.95 -8.09
C TYR A 336 11.76 -24.27 -8.22
N GLU A 337 11.72 -22.99 -7.84
CA GLU A 337 10.69 -22.06 -8.27
C GLU A 337 11.26 -21.19 -9.39
N MET A 338 10.62 -21.22 -10.55
CA MET A 338 11.10 -20.55 -11.75
C MET A 338 10.07 -19.55 -12.30
N ASN A 339 10.56 -18.44 -12.82
CA ASN A 339 9.76 -17.51 -13.63
C ASN A 339 9.68 -18.06 -15.06
N ILE A 340 8.61 -17.68 -15.76
CA ILE A 340 8.33 -18.08 -17.13
C ILE A 340 8.68 -16.90 -18.04
N THR A 341 9.73 -17.05 -18.84
CA THR A 341 10.08 -16.03 -19.84
C THR A 341 9.19 -16.15 -21.07
N SER A 342 8.99 -17.38 -21.55
CA SER A 342 8.18 -17.68 -22.71
C SER A 342 7.79 -19.15 -22.73
N TYR A 343 6.78 -19.48 -23.52
CA TYR A 343 6.44 -20.86 -23.80
C TYR A 343 6.08 -21.05 -25.28
N GLN A 344 6.26 -22.26 -25.75
CA GLN A 344 5.79 -22.75 -27.04
C GLN A 344 5.04 -24.06 -26.79
N LEU A 345 3.88 -24.21 -27.42
CA LEU A 345 3.16 -25.47 -27.41
C LEU A 345 3.84 -26.47 -28.36
N LEU A 346 4.01 -27.71 -27.89
CA LEU A 346 4.54 -28.80 -28.72
C LEU A 346 3.46 -29.49 -29.54
N GLU A 347 2.19 -29.26 -29.20
CA GLU A 347 1.02 -29.75 -29.92
C GLU A 347 0.01 -28.63 -30.16
N GLU A 348 -0.73 -28.70 -31.27
CA GLU A 348 -1.82 -27.75 -31.50
C GLU A 348 -2.96 -27.97 -30.49
N LEU A 349 -3.49 -26.86 -29.97
CA LEU A 349 -4.70 -26.91 -29.13
C LEU A 349 -5.93 -27.21 -29.98
N THR A 350 -6.80 -28.06 -29.43
CA THR A 350 -8.16 -28.21 -29.95
C THR A 350 -8.95 -26.91 -29.76
N ASP A 351 -10.00 -26.71 -30.56
CA ASP A 351 -10.86 -25.53 -30.44
C ASP A 351 -11.44 -25.37 -29.02
N GLN A 352 -11.76 -26.48 -28.35
CA GLN A 352 -12.26 -26.47 -26.97
C GLN A 352 -11.21 -25.99 -25.97
N GLU A 353 -9.94 -26.35 -26.18
CA GLU A 353 -8.85 -25.89 -25.33
C GLU A 353 -8.53 -24.42 -25.57
N LYS A 354 -8.59 -23.96 -26.83
CA LYS A 354 -8.43 -22.54 -27.17
C LYS A 354 -9.47 -21.65 -26.48
N VAL A 355 -10.76 -22.00 -26.55
CA VAL A 355 -11.81 -21.22 -25.86
C VAL A 355 -11.69 -21.28 -24.33
N ASN A 356 -11.16 -22.39 -23.78
CA ASN A 356 -10.91 -22.50 -22.34
C ASN A 356 -9.79 -21.54 -21.90
N VAL A 357 -8.66 -21.52 -22.61
CA VAL A 357 -7.56 -20.58 -22.36
C VAL A 357 -8.06 -19.14 -22.48
N ASP A 358 -8.72 -18.81 -23.60
CA ASP A 358 -9.19 -17.45 -23.89
C ASP A 358 -10.13 -16.87 -22.83
N ILE A 359 -11.00 -17.70 -22.24
CA ILE A 359 -11.91 -17.25 -21.18
C ILE A 359 -11.24 -17.18 -19.81
N GLU A 360 -10.31 -18.09 -19.52
CA GLU A 360 -9.63 -18.11 -18.23
C GLU A 360 -8.79 -16.85 -18.05
N VAL A 361 -8.05 -16.47 -19.09
CA VAL A 361 -7.13 -15.30 -19.11
C VAL A 361 -7.83 -13.99 -19.47
N LEU A 362 -9.13 -13.99 -19.72
CA LEU A 362 -9.90 -12.78 -19.96
C LEU A 362 -9.91 -11.89 -18.71
N GLU A 363 -9.28 -10.73 -18.82
CA GLU A 363 -9.26 -9.68 -17.81
C GLU A 363 -9.99 -8.43 -18.31
N LEU A 364 -10.89 -7.89 -17.48
CA LEU A 364 -11.63 -6.65 -17.72
C LEU A 364 -11.51 -5.74 -16.51
N ASN A 365 -11.56 -4.43 -16.71
CA ASN A 365 -11.79 -3.51 -15.59
C ASN A 365 -13.22 -3.71 -15.07
N THR A 366 -13.38 -4.08 -13.81
CA THR A 366 -14.68 -4.41 -13.21
C THR A 366 -15.19 -3.37 -12.24
N THR A 367 -14.50 -2.23 -12.05
CA THR A 367 -14.92 -1.19 -11.10
C THR A 367 -14.91 0.20 -11.74
N PHE A 368 -16.02 0.92 -11.61
CA PHE A 368 -16.21 2.27 -12.17
C PHE A 368 -16.76 3.22 -11.11
N ILE A 369 -15.94 4.17 -10.66
CA ILE A 369 -16.32 5.26 -9.72
C ILE A 369 -16.48 6.62 -10.43
N LYS A 370 -16.36 6.63 -11.76
CA LYS A 370 -16.66 7.73 -12.67
C LYS A 370 -17.11 7.14 -13.99
N ASN A 371 -17.81 7.93 -14.82
CA ASN A 371 -18.13 7.51 -16.18
C ASN A 371 -16.86 7.08 -16.90
N GLY A 372 -16.97 6.01 -17.68
CA GLY A 372 -15.82 5.38 -18.29
C GLY A 372 -16.21 4.40 -19.39
N ASN A 373 -15.27 3.54 -19.73
CA ASN A 373 -15.46 2.53 -20.75
C ASN A 373 -14.89 1.19 -20.28
N LEU A 374 -15.69 0.15 -20.39
CA LEU A 374 -15.34 -1.24 -20.24
C LEU A 374 -14.65 -1.70 -21.52
N ASN A 375 -13.36 -2.05 -21.43
CA ASN A 375 -12.59 -2.53 -22.58
C ASN A 375 -13.04 -3.95 -22.98
N LEU A 376 -14.09 -4.04 -23.80
CA LEU A 376 -14.65 -5.31 -24.27
C LEU A 376 -13.69 -5.99 -25.25
N VAL A 377 -12.94 -6.96 -24.75
CA VAL A 377 -12.05 -7.80 -25.58
C VAL A 377 -12.90 -8.70 -26.47
N THR A 378 -12.82 -8.54 -27.79
CA THR A 378 -13.63 -9.30 -28.77
C THR A 378 -12.90 -10.48 -29.40
N LYS A 379 -11.59 -10.60 -29.17
CA LYS A 379 -10.76 -11.71 -29.65
C LYS A 379 -9.83 -12.18 -28.54
N GLY A 380 -9.87 -13.47 -28.23
CA GLY A 380 -8.99 -14.10 -27.26
C GLY A 380 -7.56 -14.27 -27.77
N VAL A 381 -6.64 -14.56 -26.86
CA VAL A 381 -5.20 -14.72 -27.14
C VAL A 381 -4.92 -15.91 -28.08
N GLN A 382 -5.74 -16.95 -28.04
CA GLN A 382 -5.75 -18.10 -28.93
C GLN A 382 -6.69 -17.94 -30.13
N GLY A 383 -7.27 -16.75 -30.32
CA GLY A 383 -8.00 -16.36 -31.51
C GLY A 383 -9.51 -16.62 -31.49
N SER A 384 -10.08 -17.08 -30.38
CA SER A 384 -11.55 -17.24 -30.26
C SER A 384 -12.24 -15.88 -30.36
N THR A 385 -13.45 -15.83 -30.92
CA THR A 385 -14.30 -14.64 -30.83
C THR A 385 -14.96 -14.58 -29.46
N ILE A 386 -14.97 -13.42 -28.81
CA ILE A 386 -15.59 -13.22 -27.48
C ILE A 386 -16.76 -12.26 -27.61
N GLY A 387 -17.95 -12.70 -27.17
CA GLY A 387 -19.16 -11.89 -27.10
C GLY A 387 -19.64 -11.73 -25.66
N TYR A 388 -20.43 -10.67 -25.42
CA TYR A 388 -20.92 -10.30 -24.08
C TYR A 388 -22.43 -10.21 -24.06
N THR A 389 -23.05 -10.70 -22.98
CA THR A 389 -24.49 -10.57 -22.71
C THR A 389 -24.72 -10.23 -21.24
N PHE A 390 -25.85 -9.66 -20.90
CA PHE A 390 -26.25 -9.53 -19.51
C PHE A 390 -26.71 -10.89 -18.96
N LYS A 391 -26.28 -11.24 -17.74
CA LYS A 391 -26.68 -12.49 -17.08
C LYS A 391 -28.19 -12.53 -16.84
N ASP A 392 -28.73 -11.43 -16.34
CA ASP A 392 -30.15 -11.19 -16.19
C ASP A 392 -30.56 -10.05 -17.11
N ALA A 393 -31.28 -10.37 -18.19
CA ALA A 393 -31.73 -9.37 -19.17
C ALA A 393 -32.75 -8.38 -18.59
N SER A 394 -33.35 -8.67 -17.43
CA SER A 394 -34.36 -7.84 -16.77
C SER A 394 -33.81 -6.91 -15.69
N ASP A 395 -32.50 -6.99 -15.37
CA ASP A 395 -31.87 -6.07 -14.44
C ASP A 395 -31.92 -4.63 -14.96
N VAL A 396 -32.56 -3.75 -14.21
CA VAL A 396 -32.70 -2.32 -14.53
C VAL A 396 -31.35 -1.62 -14.65
N ASN A 397 -30.33 -2.12 -13.95
CA ASN A 397 -28.99 -1.54 -13.97
C ASN A 397 -28.22 -1.89 -15.26
N ASN A 398 -28.73 -2.77 -16.12
CA ASN A 398 -28.15 -3.04 -17.44
C ASN A 398 -28.06 -1.77 -18.30
N ALA A 399 -28.95 -0.79 -18.07
CA ALA A 399 -28.91 0.50 -18.75
C ALA A 399 -27.64 1.32 -18.47
N LEU A 400 -26.86 0.96 -17.43
CA LEU A 400 -25.60 1.62 -17.08
C LEU A 400 -24.41 1.13 -17.91
N ILE A 401 -24.54 0.04 -18.68
CA ILE A 401 -23.48 -0.51 -19.52
C ILE A 401 -23.98 -0.66 -20.96
N ASN A 402 -23.24 -0.14 -21.92
CA ASN A 402 -23.44 -0.44 -23.33
C ASN A 402 -22.48 -1.56 -23.76
N LEU A 403 -22.99 -2.76 -24.03
CA LEU A 403 -22.17 -3.92 -24.45
C LEU A 403 -21.69 -3.88 -25.91
N GLU A 404 -22.10 -2.87 -26.70
CA GLU A 404 -21.57 -2.66 -28.05
C GLU A 404 -20.38 -1.69 -28.05
N THR A 405 -20.48 -0.61 -27.27
CA THR A 405 -19.46 0.46 -27.21
C THR A 405 -18.52 0.33 -26.01
N GLY A 406 -18.88 -0.48 -25.02
CA GLY A 406 -18.22 -0.55 -23.72
C GLY A 406 -18.55 0.63 -22.80
N GLU A 407 -19.38 1.59 -23.20
CA GLU A 407 -19.67 2.77 -22.35
C GLU A 407 -20.28 2.37 -21.01
N VAL A 408 -19.75 2.94 -19.92
CA VAL A 408 -20.26 2.76 -18.55
C VAL A 408 -20.63 4.11 -17.96
N VAL A 409 -21.87 4.24 -17.52
CA VAL A 409 -22.42 5.43 -16.87
C VAL A 409 -22.67 5.14 -15.40
N LEU A 410 -22.37 6.10 -14.53
CA LEU A 410 -22.64 5.93 -13.10
C LEU A 410 -24.14 5.92 -12.78
N PRO A 411 -24.57 5.16 -11.76
CA PRO A 411 -25.90 5.35 -11.18
C PRO A 411 -26.04 6.76 -10.59
N THR A 412 -27.27 7.25 -10.47
CA THR A 412 -27.55 8.57 -9.88
C THR A 412 -27.08 8.67 -8.44
N GLU A 413 -27.25 7.60 -7.67
CA GLU A 413 -26.79 7.50 -6.28
C GLU A 413 -26.30 6.08 -5.97
N GLY A 414 -25.31 6.01 -5.07
CA GLY A 414 -24.79 4.76 -4.53
C GLY A 414 -24.00 3.90 -5.51
N GLN A 415 -23.89 2.61 -5.16
CA GLN A 415 -23.12 1.63 -5.91
C GLN A 415 -24.01 0.42 -6.23
N VAL A 416 -23.96 -0.02 -7.48
CA VAL A 416 -24.70 -1.17 -7.99
C VAL A 416 -23.75 -2.19 -8.61
N LYS A 417 -24.21 -3.44 -8.73
CA LYS A 417 -23.48 -4.54 -9.37
C LYS A 417 -24.28 -5.05 -10.55
N VAL A 418 -23.66 -5.09 -11.72
CA VAL A 418 -24.22 -5.66 -12.96
C VAL A 418 -23.40 -6.88 -13.34
N VAL A 419 -24.05 -8.02 -13.62
CA VAL A 419 -23.35 -9.25 -14.00
C VAL A 419 -23.49 -9.47 -15.50
N ILE A 420 -22.35 -9.55 -16.19
CA ILE A 420 -22.27 -9.88 -17.62
C ILE A 420 -21.70 -11.29 -17.80
N VAL A 421 -22.00 -11.92 -18.93
CA VAL A 421 -21.47 -13.22 -19.34
C VAL A 421 -20.61 -13.02 -20.57
N ALA A 422 -19.30 -13.20 -20.42
CA ALA A 422 -18.37 -13.29 -21.54
C ALA A 422 -18.42 -14.72 -22.10
N THR A 423 -18.54 -14.86 -23.41
CA THR A 423 -18.60 -16.17 -24.10
C THR A 423 -17.59 -16.20 -25.24
N ALA A 424 -16.60 -17.08 -25.15
CA ALA A 424 -15.67 -17.36 -26.22
C ALA A 424 -16.22 -18.46 -27.10
N LYS A 425 -16.00 -18.32 -28.41
CA LYS A 425 -16.40 -19.27 -29.43
C LYS A 425 -15.28 -19.46 -30.45
N MET A 426 -15.02 -20.72 -30.79
CA MET A 426 -14.19 -21.13 -31.92
C MET A 426 -14.83 -22.35 -32.57
N ASN A 427 -15.26 -22.22 -33.83
CA ASN A 427 -16.07 -23.23 -34.51
C ASN A 427 -17.27 -23.66 -33.65
N ASP A 428 -17.37 -24.94 -33.29
CA ASP A 428 -18.43 -25.49 -32.44
C ASP A 428 -18.11 -25.42 -30.93
N ALA A 429 -16.85 -25.14 -30.56
CA ALA A 429 -16.44 -25.03 -29.17
C ALA A 429 -16.87 -23.71 -28.55
N THR A 430 -17.32 -23.78 -27.29
CA THR A 430 -17.72 -22.60 -26.52
C THR A 430 -17.31 -22.71 -25.05
N LYS A 431 -17.09 -21.56 -24.42
CA LYS A 431 -16.87 -21.43 -22.97
C LYS A 431 -17.38 -20.07 -22.51
N SER A 432 -17.97 -20.00 -21.33
CA SER A 432 -18.48 -18.76 -20.75
C SER A 432 -17.99 -18.54 -19.33
N LYS A 433 -17.90 -17.27 -18.92
CA LYS A 433 -17.52 -16.81 -17.57
C LYS A 433 -18.39 -15.62 -17.17
N ASP A 434 -18.94 -15.69 -15.96
CA ASP A 434 -19.67 -14.58 -15.36
C ASP A 434 -18.67 -13.55 -14.82
N ILE A 435 -18.94 -12.27 -15.08
CA ILE A 435 -18.11 -11.14 -14.66
C ILE A 435 -19.01 -10.13 -13.97
N THR A 436 -18.71 -9.81 -12.72
CA THR A 436 -19.46 -8.79 -11.95
C THR A 436 -18.79 -7.43 -12.12
N ILE A 437 -19.52 -6.46 -12.66
CA ILE A 437 -19.10 -5.07 -12.81
C ILE A 437 -19.73 -4.26 -11.67
N THR A 438 -18.91 -3.55 -10.91
CA THR A 438 -19.32 -2.66 -9.81
C THR A 438 -19.28 -1.21 -10.29
N ILE A 439 -20.40 -0.50 -10.21
CA ILE A 439 -20.57 0.84 -10.77
C ILE A 439 -21.11 1.78 -9.69
N GLY A 440 -20.47 2.92 -9.50
CA GLY A 440 -20.85 3.94 -8.53
C GLY A 440 -19.98 3.94 -7.27
N GLU A 441 -20.18 4.98 -6.47
CA GLU A 441 -19.45 5.17 -5.21
C GLU A 441 -20.20 4.50 -4.06
N VAL A 442 -19.44 3.93 -3.11
CA VAL A 442 -20.03 3.43 -1.86
C VAL A 442 -20.77 4.60 -1.19
N PRO A 443 -22.06 4.44 -0.84
CA PRO A 443 -22.82 5.50 -0.19
C PRO A 443 -22.14 5.97 1.10
N LEU A 444 -22.11 7.28 1.30
CA LEU A 444 -21.68 7.86 2.57
C LEU A 444 -22.75 7.59 3.64
N VAL A 445 -22.36 6.92 4.72
CA VAL A 445 -23.21 6.64 5.88
C VAL A 445 -22.59 7.22 7.14
N THR A 446 -23.38 7.34 8.19
CA THR A 446 -22.90 7.73 9.52
C THR A 446 -22.12 6.58 10.17
N ILE A 447 -21.29 6.88 11.17
CA ILE A 447 -20.54 5.86 11.90
C ILE A 447 -21.48 4.91 12.66
N ALA A 448 -22.61 5.40 13.18
CA ALA A 448 -23.61 4.53 13.81
C ALA A 448 -24.21 3.53 12.80
N GLU A 449 -24.56 3.98 11.59
CA GLU A 449 -25.06 3.10 10.53
C GLU A 449 -24.01 2.08 10.09
N ALA A 450 -22.75 2.50 9.95
CA ALA A 450 -21.64 1.60 9.65
C ALA A 450 -21.45 0.53 10.74
N ASN A 451 -21.54 0.93 12.01
CA ASN A 451 -21.44 0.00 13.15
C ASN A 451 -22.62 -0.99 13.22
N ALA A 452 -23.73 -0.75 12.53
CA ALA A 452 -24.87 -1.67 12.45
C ALA A 452 -24.77 -2.67 11.26
N LYS A 453 -23.74 -2.55 10.41
CA LYS A 453 -23.53 -3.42 9.26
C LYS A 453 -22.89 -4.76 9.62
N ASP A 454 -23.11 -5.75 8.76
CA ASP A 454 -22.52 -7.08 8.90
C ASP A 454 -21.04 -7.10 8.52
N LYS A 455 -20.30 -8.03 9.13
CA LYS A 455 -18.88 -8.26 8.82
C LYS A 455 -18.67 -8.48 7.32
N GLY A 456 -17.71 -7.75 6.74
CA GLY A 456 -17.33 -7.82 5.34
C GLY A 456 -18.08 -6.84 4.43
N GLU A 457 -19.14 -6.18 4.90
CA GLU A 457 -19.77 -5.11 4.13
C GLU A 457 -18.80 -3.94 3.95
N THR A 458 -18.83 -3.32 2.76
CA THR A 458 -18.06 -2.11 2.49
C THR A 458 -18.87 -0.88 2.90
N VAL A 459 -18.23 0.02 3.63
CA VAL A 459 -18.81 1.27 4.12
C VAL A 459 -17.94 2.46 3.74
N ARG A 460 -18.56 3.63 3.63
CA ARG A 460 -17.90 4.91 3.49
C ARG A 460 -18.43 5.85 4.56
N VAL A 461 -17.56 6.39 5.41
CA VAL A 461 -17.92 7.26 6.54
C VAL A 461 -17.05 8.52 6.57
N LYS A 462 -17.53 9.56 7.26
CA LYS A 462 -16.70 10.70 7.68
C LYS A 462 -16.55 10.68 9.18
N GLY A 463 -15.37 11.03 9.68
CA GLY A 463 -15.13 11.15 11.11
C GLY A 463 -13.90 11.97 11.45
N VAL A 464 -13.96 12.64 12.59
CA VAL A 464 -12.85 13.38 13.17
C VAL A 464 -11.90 12.41 13.88
N VAL A 465 -10.61 12.50 13.59
CA VAL A 465 -9.57 11.69 14.24
C VAL A 465 -9.43 12.09 15.70
N LEU A 466 -9.68 11.14 16.60
CA LEU A 466 -9.55 11.28 18.05
C LEU A 466 -8.13 10.97 18.53
N LYS A 467 -7.58 9.87 18.06
CA LYS A 467 -6.24 9.40 18.40
C LYS A 467 -5.74 8.49 17.29
N ALA A 468 -4.45 8.54 17.00
CA ALA A 468 -3.78 7.63 16.08
C ALA A 468 -2.49 7.12 16.72
N ILE A 469 -2.29 5.80 16.70
CA ILE A 469 -1.08 5.15 17.18
C ILE A 469 -0.45 4.44 16.00
N THR A 470 0.75 4.87 15.59
CA THR A 470 1.48 4.28 14.47
C THR A 470 2.55 3.35 15.00
N SER A 471 2.51 2.09 14.57
CA SER A 471 3.44 1.06 14.99
C SER A 471 4.85 1.33 14.48
N VAL A 472 5.84 1.43 15.37
CA VAL A 472 7.26 1.53 14.98
C VAL A 472 7.72 0.27 14.24
N GLN A 473 7.24 -0.91 14.65
CA GLN A 473 7.62 -2.17 14.03
C GLN A 473 7.01 -2.37 12.63
N TYR A 474 5.72 -2.05 12.47
CA TYR A 474 4.97 -2.41 11.26
C TYR A 474 4.61 -1.21 10.37
N GLY A 475 4.73 0.02 10.87
CA GLY A 475 4.39 1.25 10.16
C GLY A 475 2.89 1.47 9.94
N ASN A 476 2.01 0.54 10.32
CA ASN A 476 0.56 0.70 10.26
C ASN A 476 0.02 1.39 11.52
N SER A 477 -1.20 1.94 11.45
CA SER A 477 -1.80 2.67 12.56
C SER A 477 -3.12 2.09 13.04
N SER A 478 -3.34 2.19 14.35
CA SER A 478 -4.66 2.10 14.98
C SER A 478 -5.22 3.49 15.15
N VAL A 479 -6.40 3.77 14.59
CA VAL A 479 -6.97 5.13 14.56
C VAL A 479 -8.38 5.09 15.12
N TYR A 480 -8.72 6.03 15.98
CA TYR A 480 -10.06 6.19 16.52
C TYR A 480 -10.69 7.43 15.89
N ILE A 481 -11.90 7.29 15.36
CA ILE A 481 -12.65 8.39 14.75
C ILE A 481 -14.05 8.50 15.34
N GLN A 482 -14.63 9.69 15.26
CA GLN A 482 -16.03 9.91 15.63
C GLN A 482 -16.74 10.88 14.68
N ASP A 483 -18.06 10.75 14.62
CA ASP A 483 -18.98 11.74 14.07
C ASP A 483 -20.03 12.09 15.14
N GLU A 484 -21.08 12.82 14.76
CA GLU A 484 -22.17 13.18 15.69
C GLU A 484 -22.99 11.97 16.17
N THR A 485 -22.90 10.84 15.48
CA THR A 485 -23.75 9.65 15.71
C THR A 485 -23.03 8.54 16.46
N GLY A 486 -21.71 8.43 16.32
CA GLY A 486 -20.99 7.28 16.82
C GLY A 486 -19.47 7.38 16.71
N ARG A 487 -18.80 6.28 17.09
CA ARG A 487 -17.34 6.13 17.11
C ARG A 487 -16.95 4.79 16.54
N THR A 488 -15.79 4.72 15.93
CA THR A 488 -15.23 3.45 15.46
C THR A 488 -13.72 3.49 15.44
N MET A 489 -13.11 2.30 15.36
CA MET A 489 -11.69 2.12 15.18
C MET A 489 -11.39 1.75 13.73
N LEU A 490 -10.40 2.39 13.13
CA LEU A 490 -9.78 1.97 11.88
C LEU A 490 -8.62 1.02 12.21
N TYR A 491 -8.73 -0.21 11.75
CA TYR A 491 -7.78 -1.28 12.04
C TYR A 491 -6.65 -1.33 11.01
N ARG A 492 -5.40 -1.25 11.48
CA ARG A 492 -4.17 -1.37 10.69
C ARG A 492 -4.16 -0.50 9.43
N VAL A 493 -4.45 0.78 9.61
CA VAL A 493 -4.33 1.79 8.55
C VAL A 493 -2.92 1.75 7.98
N ALA A 494 -2.79 1.64 6.67
CA ALA A 494 -1.50 1.45 6.01
C ALA A 494 -0.57 2.67 6.15
N LYS A 495 0.74 2.41 6.08
CA LYS A 495 1.80 3.41 6.33
C LYS A 495 1.68 4.66 5.44
N ASP A 496 1.25 4.48 4.20
CA ASP A 496 1.07 5.53 3.20
C ASP A 496 -0.07 6.51 3.54
N HIS A 497 -0.92 6.16 4.50
CA HIS A 497 -1.97 7.05 5.00
C HIS A 497 -1.61 7.77 6.30
N THR A 498 -0.48 7.44 6.95
CA THR A 498 -0.16 7.94 8.30
C THR A 498 -0.02 9.46 8.37
N SER A 499 0.47 10.11 7.31
CA SER A 499 0.56 11.58 7.21
C SER A 499 -0.80 12.30 7.21
N LYS A 500 -1.89 11.57 6.94
CA LYS A 500 -3.27 12.09 6.94
C LYS A 500 -3.89 12.09 8.34
N LEU A 501 -3.37 11.26 9.26
CA LEU A 501 -3.95 10.93 10.56
C LEU A 501 -3.63 11.97 11.65
N ILE A 502 -4.06 13.21 11.42
CA ILE A 502 -3.86 14.29 12.39
C ILE A 502 -5.07 14.38 13.30
N VAL A 503 -4.83 14.35 14.62
CA VAL A 503 -5.87 14.55 15.64
C VAL A 503 -6.65 15.84 15.37
N GLY A 504 -7.97 15.76 15.46
CA GLY A 504 -8.88 16.88 15.18
C GLY A 504 -9.19 17.10 13.71
N ARG A 505 -8.57 16.37 12.78
CA ARG A 505 -8.91 16.44 11.36
C ARG A 505 -10.07 15.51 11.04
N GLU A 506 -11.03 16.01 10.27
CA GLU A 506 -12.05 15.16 9.65
C GLU A 506 -11.48 14.44 8.42
N ILE A 507 -11.67 13.13 8.37
CA ILE A 507 -11.27 12.28 7.26
C ILE A 507 -12.48 11.53 6.72
N GLU A 508 -12.45 11.24 5.43
CA GLU A 508 -13.37 10.32 4.80
C GLU A 508 -12.69 8.96 4.63
N VAL A 509 -13.40 7.91 5.01
CA VAL A 509 -12.87 6.54 5.09
C VAL A 509 -13.78 5.62 4.31
N GLU A 510 -13.24 4.93 3.31
CA GLU A 510 -13.87 3.77 2.67
C GLU A 510 -13.15 2.50 3.15
N GLY A 511 -13.88 1.49 3.61
CA GLY A 511 -13.29 0.24 4.09
C GLY A 511 -14.33 -0.85 4.31
N SER A 512 -13.88 -2.01 4.80
CA SER A 512 -14.76 -3.14 5.11
C SER A 512 -15.01 -3.24 6.60
N ILE A 513 -16.21 -3.69 7.01
CA ILE A 513 -16.52 -3.94 8.42
C ILE A 513 -15.78 -5.19 8.90
N GLY A 514 -14.87 -5.00 9.84
CA GLY A 514 -14.26 -6.04 10.64
C GLY A 514 -14.93 -6.16 12.01
N VAL A 515 -14.70 -7.28 12.69
CA VAL A 515 -15.17 -7.50 14.06
C VAL A 515 -13.99 -7.96 14.91
N PHE A 516 -13.70 -7.22 15.98
CA PHE A 516 -12.69 -7.60 16.96
C PHE A 516 -13.34 -7.76 18.34
N GLY A 517 -13.35 -9.00 18.85
CA GLY A 517 -14.16 -9.35 20.02
C GLY A 517 -15.65 -9.28 19.68
N TYR A 518 -16.29 -8.15 19.97
CA TYR A 518 -17.71 -7.89 19.77
C TYR A 518 -18.00 -6.49 19.21
N VAL A 519 -16.96 -5.70 18.90
CA VAL A 519 -17.10 -4.33 18.42
C VAL A 519 -16.76 -4.30 16.94
N ASN A 520 -17.58 -3.59 16.16
CA ASN A 520 -17.30 -3.31 14.76
C ASN A 520 -16.16 -2.30 14.64
N GLN A 521 -15.25 -2.60 13.72
CA GLN A 521 -14.13 -1.75 13.32
C GLN A 521 -14.10 -1.70 11.80
N ILE A 522 -13.39 -0.72 11.22
CA ILE A 522 -13.23 -0.64 9.76
C ILE A 522 -11.81 -1.07 9.40
N GLU A 523 -11.69 -2.06 8.51
CA GLU A 523 -10.42 -2.60 8.00
C GLU A 523 -10.24 -2.33 6.50
N ASN A 524 -9.02 -2.54 5.99
CA ASN A 524 -8.66 -2.32 4.58
C ASN A 524 -9.00 -0.90 4.09
N VAL A 525 -8.72 0.10 4.94
CA VAL A 525 -9.20 1.46 4.72
C VAL A 525 -8.46 2.20 3.61
N LYS A 526 -9.21 2.96 2.83
CA LYS A 526 -8.74 4.06 1.99
C LYS A 526 -9.15 5.36 2.66
N ILE A 527 -8.20 6.31 2.76
CA ILE A 527 -8.45 7.60 3.41
C ILE A 527 -8.33 8.75 2.42
N THR A 528 -9.39 9.54 2.34
CA THR A 528 -9.44 10.81 1.59
C THR A 528 -9.52 11.96 2.59
N LEU A 529 -8.73 13.01 2.35
CA LEU A 529 -8.79 14.21 3.16
C LEU A 529 -10.05 14.99 2.84
N THR A 530 -10.72 15.49 3.88
CA THR A 530 -11.79 16.48 3.71
C THR A 530 -11.20 17.89 3.66
N ASP A 531 -11.94 18.84 3.10
CA ASP A 531 -11.59 20.26 3.13
C ASP A 531 -11.91 20.90 4.51
N THR A 532 -12.31 20.11 5.50
CA THR A 532 -12.73 20.58 6.82
C THR A 532 -11.50 21.01 7.65
N PRO A 533 -11.53 22.21 8.29
CA PRO A 533 -10.44 22.65 9.17
C PRO A 533 -10.18 21.66 10.30
N ILE A 534 -8.93 21.57 10.74
CA ILE A 534 -8.57 20.83 11.96
C ILE A 534 -9.19 21.55 13.16
N ILE A 535 -9.90 20.82 14.00
CA ILE A 535 -10.51 21.33 15.23
C ILE A 535 -9.75 20.86 16.47
N SER A 536 -9.81 21.62 17.56
CA SER A 536 -9.43 21.08 18.87
C SER A 536 -10.48 20.06 19.30
N ILE A 537 -10.04 18.92 19.81
CA ILE A 537 -10.92 17.93 20.41
C ILE A 537 -10.71 17.93 21.92
N GLU A 538 -11.80 18.05 22.66
CA GLU A 538 -11.75 17.99 24.12
C GLU A 538 -12.21 16.60 24.58
N PRO A 539 -11.52 16.00 25.57
CA PRO A 539 -11.95 14.72 26.12
C PRO A 539 -13.28 14.89 26.87
N THR A 540 -14.14 13.89 26.76
CA THR A 540 -15.38 13.85 27.53
C THR A 540 -15.08 13.47 28.97
N GLN A 541 -15.45 14.33 29.92
CA GLN A 541 -15.35 14.02 31.35
C GLN A 541 -16.28 12.85 31.69
N ILE A 542 -15.74 11.84 32.38
CA ILE A 542 -16.50 10.69 32.87
C ILE A 542 -16.43 10.68 34.40
N ASP A 543 -17.62 10.81 35.03
CA ASP A 543 -17.78 10.81 36.48
C ASP A 543 -18.55 9.58 37.00
N ASN A 544 -19.02 8.73 36.10
CA ASN A 544 -19.78 7.50 36.36
C ASN A 544 -19.00 6.25 35.95
N GLU A 545 -19.46 5.08 36.38
CA GLU A 545 -18.89 3.80 35.95
C GLU A 545 -18.89 3.68 34.42
N LEU A 546 -17.79 3.18 33.87
CA LEU A 546 -17.66 2.96 32.43
C LEU A 546 -18.57 1.82 31.96
N THR A 547 -19.23 2.02 30.83
CA THR A 547 -20.16 1.06 30.23
C THR A 547 -19.72 0.71 28.80
N GLU A 548 -20.36 -0.30 28.19
CA GLU A 548 -20.12 -0.64 26.78
C GLU A 548 -20.35 0.56 25.82
N GLN A 549 -21.21 1.52 26.18
CA GLN A 549 -21.47 2.73 25.38
C GLN A 549 -20.29 3.72 25.39
N ASP A 550 -19.37 3.56 26.34
CA ASP A 550 -18.18 4.40 26.44
C ASP A 550 -17.04 3.92 25.56
N ILE A 551 -17.13 2.72 24.97
CA ILE A 551 -16.06 2.18 24.13
C ILE A 551 -15.75 3.13 22.97
N TYR A 552 -14.45 3.30 22.73
CA TYR A 552 -13.82 4.23 21.80
C TYR A 552 -14.10 5.72 22.07
N LYS A 553 -14.71 6.07 23.21
CA LYS A 553 -14.82 7.46 23.65
C LYS A 553 -13.43 8.03 23.93
N PHE A 554 -13.17 9.24 23.43
CA PHE A 554 -12.07 10.06 23.92
C PHE A 554 -12.50 10.71 25.24
N ALA A 555 -11.91 10.26 26.34
CA ALA A 555 -12.41 10.51 27.69
C ALA A 555 -11.32 11.06 28.61
N GLU A 556 -11.76 11.81 29.62
CA GLU A 556 -10.99 12.22 30.77
C GLU A 556 -11.61 11.62 32.04
N ILE A 557 -10.78 10.98 32.86
CA ILE A 557 -11.17 10.37 34.13
C ILE A 557 -10.21 10.87 35.20
N SER A 558 -10.75 11.52 36.23
CA SER A 558 -10.00 11.90 37.43
C SER A 558 -10.40 11.06 38.63
N GLY A 559 -9.43 10.58 39.40
CA GLY A 559 -9.67 9.87 40.65
C GLY A 559 -8.37 9.61 41.40
N THR A 560 -8.51 9.04 42.59
CA THR A 560 -7.39 8.66 43.44
C THR A 560 -6.85 7.30 42.99
N PHE A 561 -5.55 7.17 42.78
CA PHE A 561 -4.91 5.88 42.49
C PHE A 561 -5.01 4.94 43.69
N GLU A 562 -5.54 3.73 43.46
CA GLU A 562 -5.69 2.70 44.49
C GLU A 562 -4.49 1.74 44.46
N ALA A 563 -4.29 1.05 43.33
CA ALA A 563 -3.20 0.08 43.16
C ALA A 563 -3.01 -0.34 41.70
N ILE A 564 -1.84 -0.91 41.39
CA ILE A 564 -1.65 -1.86 40.28
C ILE A 564 -2.28 -3.19 40.71
N THR A 565 -3.27 -3.67 39.95
CA THR A 565 -4.02 -4.89 40.28
C THR A 565 -3.49 -6.12 39.56
N LYS A 566 -2.80 -5.94 38.42
CA LYS A 566 -2.20 -7.04 37.65
C LYS A 566 -1.01 -6.58 36.82
N GLU A 567 0.06 -7.38 36.84
CA GLU A 567 1.12 -7.36 35.84
C GLU A 567 1.24 -8.75 35.23
N ASP A 568 1.28 -8.86 33.90
CA ASP A 568 1.49 -10.15 33.22
C ASP A 568 2.93 -10.32 32.71
N ASP A 569 3.27 -11.55 32.35
CA ASP A 569 4.58 -11.95 31.81
C ASP A 569 4.91 -11.28 30.47
N LYS A 570 3.91 -10.71 29.80
CA LYS A 570 4.06 -9.94 28.55
C LYS A 570 4.28 -8.45 28.81
N GLY A 571 4.25 -8.01 30.06
CA GLY A 571 4.48 -6.61 30.46
C GLY A 571 3.23 -5.74 30.48
N SER A 572 2.03 -6.32 30.35
CA SER A 572 0.78 -5.55 30.47
C SER A 572 0.52 -5.17 31.92
N ILE A 573 0.04 -3.95 32.16
CA ILE A 573 -0.27 -3.42 33.48
C ILE A 573 -1.75 -3.06 33.55
N THR A 574 -2.44 -3.58 34.57
CA THR A 574 -3.80 -3.17 34.94
C THR A 574 -3.77 -2.48 36.29
N TYR A 575 -4.47 -1.36 36.42
CA TYR A 575 -4.50 -0.55 37.64
C TYR A 575 -5.88 0.05 37.88
N THR A 576 -6.12 0.51 39.11
CA THR A 576 -7.42 1.03 39.53
C THR A 576 -7.32 2.47 40.04
N LEU A 577 -8.21 3.32 39.54
CA LEU A 577 -8.52 4.63 40.13
C LEU A 577 -9.89 4.59 40.81
N VAL A 578 -10.07 5.38 41.85
CA VAL A 578 -11.32 5.47 42.62
C VAL A 578 -11.78 6.93 42.69
N LYS A 579 -13.07 7.18 42.44
CA LYS A 579 -13.71 8.49 42.67
C LYS A 579 -15.01 8.26 43.42
N GLY A 580 -15.01 8.54 44.72
CA GLY A 580 -16.14 8.17 45.59
C GLY A 580 -16.35 6.66 45.60
N GLU A 581 -17.53 6.20 45.18
CA GLU A 581 -17.86 4.77 45.08
C GLU A 581 -17.50 4.15 43.72
N VAL A 582 -17.14 4.97 42.72
CA VAL A 582 -16.85 4.49 41.35
C VAL A 582 -15.41 4.03 41.25
N LYS A 583 -15.21 2.85 40.65
CA LYS A 583 -13.89 2.31 40.29
C LYS A 583 -13.67 2.36 38.79
N TYR A 584 -12.52 2.88 38.37
CA TYR A 584 -12.08 2.90 36.98
C TYR A 584 -10.93 1.93 36.78
N THR A 585 -10.97 1.15 35.70
CA THR A 585 -9.86 0.29 35.29
C THR A 585 -9.00 1.02 34.25
N GLY A 586 -7.73 1.21 34.55
CA GLY A 586 -6.70 1.59 33.59
C GLY A 586 -5.95 0.37 33.07
N TYR A 587 -5.61 0.37 31.78
CA TYR A 587 -4.90 -0.72 31.13
C TYR A 587 -3.84 -0.21 30.16
N PHE A 588 -2.64 -0.80 30.25
CA PHE A 588 -1.56 -0.58 29.32
C PHE A 588 -1.03 -1.94 28.83
N ALA A 589 -1.13 -2.22 27.53
CA ALA A 589 -0.79 -3.53 26.99
C ALA A 589 0.72 -3.70 26.81
N GLY A 590 1.27 -4.87 27.16
CA GLY A 590 2.69 -5.17 26.95
C GLY A 590 3.10 -5.17 25.47
N SER A 591 2.16 -5.51 24.57
CA SER A 591 2.37 -5.45 23.12
C SER A 591 2.66 -4.04 22.59
N MET A 592 2.34 -2.99 23.36
CA MET A 592 2.61 -1.60 22.97
C MET A 592 4.11 -1.30 22.83
N LYS A 593 4.99 -2.16 23.34
CA LYS A 593 6.44 -2.05 23.11
C LYS A 593 6.78 -2.04 21.61
N ASN A 594 6.08 -2.85 20.82
CA ASN A 594 6.27 -2.94 19.37
C ASN A 594 5.69 -1.73 18.64
N ASP A 595 4.61 -1.15 19.20
CA ASP A 595 3.90 -0.06 18.55
C ASP A 595 4.51 1.30 18.87
N LEU A 596 4.86 1.56 20.13
CA LEU A 596 5.40 2.85 20.60
C LEU A 596 6.94 2.93 20.53
N GLY A 597 7.61 1.78 20.43
CA GLY A 597 9.06 1.67 20.63
C GLY A 597 9.44 1.58 22.11
N GLU A 598 10.64 1.07 22.38
CA GLU A 598 11.09 0.71 23.72
C GLU A 598 11.22 1.90 24.67
N GLU A 599 11.69 3.05 24.19
CA GLU A 599 11.86 4.26 25.00
C GLU A 599 10.52 4.79 25.53
N VAL A 600 9.55 5.01 24.64
CA VAL A 600 8.22 5.52 24.99
C VAL A 600 7.47 4.52 25.87
N TYR A 601 7.54 3.23 25.54
CA TYR A 601 6.97 2.17 26.34
C TYR A 601 7.50 2.19 27.78
N ASN A 602 8.83 2.21 27.95
CA ASN A 602 9.46 2.21 29.26
C ASN A 602 9.13 3.48 30.07
N ALA A 603 8.99 4.64 29.41
CA ALA A 603 8.60 5.88 30.06
C ALA A 603 7.17 5.82 30.63
N ILE A 604 6.22 5.26 29.88
CA ILE A 604 4.83 5.08 30.34
C ILE A 604 4.78 4.08 31.50
N VAL A 605 5.45 2.92 31.36
CA VAL A 605 5.54 1.91 32.42
C VAL A 605 6.12 2.51 33.70
N SER A 606 7.21 3.27 33.59
CA SER A 606 7.84 3.92 34.74
C SER A 606 6.90 4.92 35.40
N LYS A 607 6.14 5.69 34.62
CA LYS A 607 5.16 6.64 35.14
C LYS A 607 4.02 5.94 35.89
N ILE A 608 3.44 4.88 35.33
CA ILE A 608 2.41 4.08 36.01
C ILE A 608 2.95 3.49 37.31
N LYS A 609 4.17 2.94 37.29
CA LYS A 609 4.81 2.32 38.47
C LYS A 609 5.25 3.32 39.53
N SER A 610 5.35 4.60 39.19
CA SER A 610 5.65 5.67 40.15
C SER A 610 4.43 6.11 40.97
N LEU A 611 3.22 5.76 40.54
CA LEU A 611 1.98 6.11 41.24
C LEU A 611 1.91 5.41 42.59
N GLN A 612 1.52 6.16 43.62
CA GLN A 612 1.33 5.68 44.97
C GLN A 612 -0.15 5.71 45.33
N ALA A 613 -0.57 4.76 46.17
CA ALA A 613 -1.95 4.73 46.68
C ALA A 613 -2.26 6.07 47.37
N GLY A 614 -3.32 6.75 46.92
CA GLY A 614 -3.66 8.10 47.39
C GLY A 614 -3.30 9.23 46.42
N ASP A 615 -2.52 8.99 45.37
CA ASP A 615 -2.20 10.00 44.38
C ASP A 615 -3.47 10.42 43.61
N GLU A 616 -3.73 11.72 43.49
CA GLU A 616 -4.77 12.24 42.61
C GLU A 616 -4.29 12.17 41.16
N VAL A 617 -4.98 11.40 40.32
CA VAL A 617 -4.57 11.11 38.95
C VAL A 617 -5.69 11.48 37.97
N THR A 618 -5.32 12.15 36.88
CA THR A 618 -6.19 12.35 35.71
C THR A 618 -5.64 11.55 34.52
N LEU A 619 -6.49 10.71 33.93
CA LEU A 619 -6.22 9.97 32.70
C LEU A 619 -6.94 10.63 31.53
N VAL A 620 -6.26 10.80 30.40
CA VAL A 620 -6.83 11.30 29.14
C VAL A 620 -6.47 10.35 28.01
N GLY A 621 -7.46 9.86 27.26
CA GLY A 621 -7.21 8.84 26.24
C GLY A 621 -8.46 8.18 25.70
N ILE A 622 -8.35 6.94 25.23
CA ILE A 622 -9.45 6.20 24.62
C ILE A 622 -9.96 5.13 25.58
N VAL A 623 -11.27 5.01 25.74
CA VAL A 623 -11.87 3.85 26.42
C VAL A 623 -11.80 2.64 25.50
N GLY A 624 -10.91 1.70 25.80
CA GLY A 624 -10.82 0.41 25.14
C GLY A 624 -11.70 -0.64 25.81
N HIS A 625 -11.51 -1.90 25.45
CA HIS A 625 -12.22 -3.01 26.08
C HIS A 625 -11.40 -4.31 26.16
N TYR A 626 -11.75 -5.17 27.11
CA TYR A 626 -11.35 -6.57 27.15
C TYR A 626 -12.56 -7.41 27.57
N ASN A 627 -12.97 -8.40 26.77
CA ASN A 627 -14.13 -9.26 27.05
C ASN A 627 -15.37 -8.48 27.54
N LYS A 628 -15.77 -7.43 26.84
CA LYS A 628 -16.89 -6.52 27.19
C LYS A 628 -16.69 -5.58 28.38
N THR A 629 -15.55 -5.68 29.07
CA THR A 629 -15.22 -4.77 30.17
C THR A 629 -14.49 -3.54 29.62
N PRO A 630 -15.06 -2.33 29.75
CA PRO A 630 -14.40 -1.10 29.34
C PRO A 630 -13.18 -0.79 30.21
N GLN A 631 -12.14 -0.23 29.61
CA GLN A 631 -10.92 0.12 30.32
C GLN A 631 -10.26 1.34 29.69
N MET A 632 -9.66 2.19 30.52
CA MET A 632 -8.97 3.39 30.07
C MET A 632 -7.62 3.03 29.46
N LEU A 633 -7.42 3.35 28.18
CA LEU A 633 -6.14 3.16 27.49
C LEU A 633 -5.34 4.46 27.48
N VAL A 634 -4.04 4.32 27.73
CA VAL A 634 -3.04 5.39 27.68
C VAL A 634 -1.97 5.05 26.65
N PHE A 635 -1.49 6.05 25.94
CA PHE A 635 -0.58 5.91 24.79
C PHE A 635 0.65 6.80 24.88
N SER A 636 0.66 7.78 25.80
CA SER A 636 1.80 8.63 26.11
C SER A 636 1.90 8.88 27.61
N THR A 637 3.01 9.46 28.06
CA THR A 637 3.14 9.91 29.45
C THR A 637 2.27 11.13 29.74
N GLU A 638 1.86 11.90 28.74
CA GLU A 638 0.97 13.07 28.88
C GLU A 638 -0.49 12.66 29.17
N ASP A 639 -0.86 11.45 28.76
CA ASP A 639 -2.16 10.84 29.05
C ASP A 639 -2.36 10.53 30.54
N ILE A 640 -1.30 10.61 31.37
CA ILE A 640 -1.35 10.38 32.82
C ILE A 640 -0.86 11.65 33.52
N LYS A 641 -1.72 12.33 34.27
CA LYS A 641 -1.37 13.53 35.05
C LYS A 641 -1.50 13.21 36.53
N ILE A 642 -0.43 13.45 37.29
CA ILE A 642 -0.49 13.43 38.76
C ILE A 642 -0.84 14.85 39.18
N ASN A 643 -2.03 15.02 39.76
CA ASN A 643 -2.51 16.31 40.22
C ASN A 643 -1.80 16.61 41.54
N THR A 644 -0.78 17.47 41.50
CA THR A 644 -0.14 17.94 42.73
C THR A 644 -1.11 18.82 43.48
N THR A 645 -1.45 18.45 44.72
CA THR A 645 -2.09 19.35 45.67
C THR A 645 -1.12 20.50 45.94
N THR A 646 -1.31 21.64 45.29
CA THR A 646 -0.75 22.90 45.79
C THR A 646 -1.43 23.17 47.12
N GLU A 647 -0.69 22.97 48.22
CA GLU A 647 -1.02 23.55 49.53
C GLU A 647 -1.02 25.08 49.49
#